data_AF-A0A3B9GYW7-F1
#
_entry.id   AF-A0A3B9GYW7-F1
#
_cell.length_a   1.000
_cell.length_b   1.000
_cell.length_c   1.000
_cell.angle_alpha   90.00
_cell.angle_beta   90.00
_cell.angle_gamma   90.00
#
_symmetry.space_group_name_H-M   'P 1'
#
loop_
_entity.id
_entity.type
_entity.pdbx_description
1 polymer ?
#
loop_
_entity_poly.entity_id
_entity_poly.type
_entity_poly.pdbx_seq_one_letter_code
_entity_poly.pdbx_strand_id
1 'polypeptide(L)'
;MSFTNTFKSAMARSVAVAAIVLAAACSQGSSISSPGATDAGTPPGGSTGGSTGGSGSGATCPSGFTEGTPVGGLTTCDVSGAYLTNVTLTNVDGIAYRLSGRVDIGTDVGAEGNIAGSQPAVMTIEPGVTIFGESGSDYLVVNRGSQLVADGTASQPIIFTSANDLERQADTDPSNDLGGDAISEWGGLVLLGQAPINRCKDAATPATAQCENIVEGVTNPEAVYGGADTTDNSGVLDYVQVRFAGFAINTQGNELNGITFAGIGSGTRVENIQVHNNSDDGVEFFGGNVNIKHLVLTGNDDDSIDTDNGYSGHIQYAVVVQRENGGDNITEASSVSSSVAPQSNPQISNFTFIGNRTNAFRLNTGTIGRYMNGVVNFGQECFRYEPSAGNGVAGFQAGEDPTFNSVLFDCDGGIATANSDAAAAQGAVAADANNALVTDTLASVLFPGPAELGVTPFDASTVSSFFEPTTYIGAFGPAETVTNNWAAGWTFALFPEPTCPTGTTDSGFDIQGKTVCRLSGQISSDIRLTRGNYYEIAGRVDVGVDTGPDGAATGGVPASLTIESGVTLFGNEGDDYVVVNRGSQIFSNGTAANPVVFTSEADVTDSQVDPENAIGEWGGLVILGSAPINRCRDAATPGSAQCENIVEGVTSPEAVYGGGDAADDSGSFAYTLVKHAGYAINTQGNELNGITFAGVGTGTEVNYVQVHNNSDDGVEFFGGGVNIKHLVLTGNDD
;
A
#
# COMPACT_ATOMS: atom_id res chain seq x y z
N MET A 1 -8.02 88.56 -10.34
CA MET A 1 -8.01 89.10 -11.73
C MET A 1 -7.18 88.17 -12.59
N SER A 2 -7.38 87.92 -13.87
CA SER A 2 -8.55 87.91 -14.79
C SER A 2 -7.95 87.73 -16.21
N PHE A 3 -8.58 86.94 -17.09
CA PHE A 3 -8.27 86.73 -18.52
C PHE A 3 -6.86 86.19 -18.87
N THR A 4 -6.66 84.93 -19.30
CA THR A 4 -7.11 84.22 -20.53
C THR A 4 -6.57 84.78 -21.84
N ASN A 5 -5.96 83.91 -22.66
CA ASN A 5 -6.00 84.06 -24.12
C ASN A 5 -6.20 82.71 -24.83
N THR A 6 -7.30 82.64 -25.57
CA THR A 6 -7.76 81.58 -26.50
C THR A 6 -6.93 81.54 -27.81
N PHE A 7 -7.08 80.63 -28.81
CA PHE A 7 -8.22 79.80 -29.27
C PHE A 7 -7.76 78.52 -30.03
N LYS A 8 -8.68 77.55 -30.14
CA LYS A 8 -8.73 76.21 -30.81
C LYS A 8 -8.10 76.14 -32.23
N SER A 9 -7.61 75.01 -32.76
CA SER A 9 -8.27 73.70 -33.06
C SER A 9 -7.24 72.71 -33.65
N ALA A 10 -7.44 71.39 -33.85
CA ALA A 10 -8.45 70.39 -33.44
C ALA A 10 -7.97 68.93 -33.75
N MET A 11 -8.73 67.91 -33.33
CA MET A 11 -8.70 66.48 -33.74
C MET A 11 -7.40 65.64 -33.63
N ALA A 12 -7.29 64.86 -32.55
CA ALA A 12 -7.22 63.39 -32.60
C ALA A 12 -7.53 62.81 -31.20
N ARG A 13 -8.29 61.72 -31.13
CA ARG A 13 -8.48 60.93 -29.89
C ARG A 13 -7.45 59.79 -29.89
N SER A 14 -6.76 59.58 -28.77
CA SER A 14 -6.32 58.25 -28.29
C SER A 14 -5.98 58.35 -26.81
N VAL A 15 -6.38 57.35 -26.04
CA VAL A 15 -6.20 57.31 -24.58
C VAL A 15 -4.80 56.82 -24.25
N ALA A 16 -4.11 57.53 -23.35
CA ALA A 16 -2.90 57.00 -22.73
C ALA A 16 -3.30 56.08 -21.56
N VAL A 17 -3.09 54.78 -21.73
CA VAL A 17 -2.95 53.84 -20.60
C VAL A 17 -1.47 53.53 -20.49
N ALA A 18 -0.88 53.84 -19.34
CA ALA A 18 0.49 53.45 -19.05
C ALA A 18 0.51 51.94 -18.79
N ALA A 19 1.05 51.18 -19.74
CA ALA A 19 1.38 49.77 -19.53
C ALA A 19 2.55 49.70 -18.54
N ILE A 20 2.24 49.58 -17.25
CA ILE A 20 3.20 49.05 -16.28
C ILE A 20 3.32 47.56 -16.61
N VAL A 21 4.36 47.23 -17.37
CA VAL A 21 4.77 45.84 -17.56
C VAL A 21 5.27 45.35 -16.20
N LEU A 22 4.43 44.62 -15.48
CA LEU A 22 4.95 43.68 -14.49
C LEU A 22 5.75 42.65 -15.27
N ALA A 23 7.08 42.73 -15.17
CA ALA A 23 7.91 41.55 -15.26
C ALA A 23 7.66 40.73 -13.98
N ALA A 24 6.51 40.05 -13.93
CA ALA A 24 6.41 38.84 -13.14
C ALA A 24 7.36 37.86 -13.83
N ALA A 25 8.47 37.54 -13.16
CA ALA A 25 9.33 36.47 -13.60
C ALA A 25 8.55 35.16 -13.57
N CYS A 26 8.98 34.17 -14.34
CA CYS A 26 8.50 32.80 -14.21
C CYS A 26 9.02 32.24 -12.88
N SER A 27 8.30 32.51 -11.80
CA SER A 27 8.26 31.67 -10.60
C SER A 27 6.90 31.00 -10.60
N GLN A 28 6.86 29.69 -10.41
CA GLN A 28 5.61 28.97 -10.22
C GLN A 28 4.97 29.38 -8.86
N GLY A 29 3.72 28.99 -8.61
CA GLY A 29 3.14 29.14 -7.28
C GLY A 29 3.81 28.09 -6.43
N SER A 30 4.62 28.53 -5.46
CA SER A 30 5.82 27.79 -5.03
C SER A 30 6.79 27.57 -6.21
N SER A 31 8.05 27.96 -6.03
CA SER A 31 9.15 27.29 -6.74
C SER A 31 9.28 25.87 -6.20
N ILE A 32 9.89 24.93 -6.95
CA ILE A 32 10.37 23.64 -6.41
C ILE A 32 11.57 23.86 -5.46
N SER A 33 11.39 24.75 -4.50
CA SER A 33 12.39 25.12 -3.50
C SER A 33 11.90 24.59 -2.18
N SER A 34 12.31 23.36 -1.91
CA SER A 34 12.44 22.82 -0.56
C SER A 34 12.83 23.93 0.45
N PRO A 35 12.35 23.89 1.71
CA PRO A 35 12.80 24.77 2.80
C PRO A 35 14.32 24.69 3.05
N GLY A 36 15.01 23.78 2.35
CA GLY A 36 16.44 23.56 2.36
C GLY A 36 16.70 22.36 3.24
N ALA A 37 17.13 21.25 2.62
CA ALA A 37 17.47 20.02 3.31
C ALA A 37 18.21 20.31 4.62
N THR A 38 17.71 19.78 5.74
CA THR A 38 18.32 19.95 7.05
C THR A 38 19.67 19.27 7.08
N ASP A 39 20.72 20.04 6.76
CA ASP A 39 22.15 19.71 6.75
C ASP A 39 22.39 18.19 6.64
N ALA A 40 22.08 17.62 5.46
CA ALA A 40 22.21 16.19 5.19
C ALA A 40 23.63 15.76 5.57
N GLY A 41 23.74 15.10 6.73
CA GLY A 41 25.02 14.86 7.37
C GLY A 41 25.91 14.15 6.38
N THR A 42 27.07 14.73 6.04
CA THR A 42 27.95 14.27 4.96
C THR A 42 27.94 12.75 4.89
N PRO A 43 27.48 12.13 3.78
CA PRO A 43 27.32 10.69 3.68
C PRO A 43 28.59 10.00 4.21
N PRO A 44 28.47 8.93 5.02
CA PRO A 44 29.62 8.32 5.70
C PRO A 44 30.81 8.19 4.76
N GLY A 45 31.83 9.04 5.01
CA GLY A 45 32.69 9.55 3.96
C GLY A 45 33.24 8.45 3.05
N GLY A 46 32.84 8.50 1.77
CA GLY A 46 33.03 7.44 0.77
C GLY A 46 34.33 6.66 0.96
N SER A 47 34.21 5.53 1.64
CA SER A 47 35.29 4.57 1.75
C SER A 47 35.50 4.00 0.35
N THR A 48 36.65 4.30 -0.27
CA THR A 48 37.10 3.58 -1.47
C THR A 48 37.59 2.17 -1.09
N GLY A 49 36.84 1.47 -0.23
CA GLY A 49 36.92 0.04 -0.06
C GLY A 49 36.36 -0.56 -1.33
N GLY A 50 37.25 -1.06 -2.20
CA GLY A 50 36.83 -1.74 -3.42
C GLY A 50 35.98 -2.94 -3.04
N SER A 51 34.66 -2.84 -3.24
CA SER A 51 33.77 -3.98 -3.14
C SER A 51 34.27 -5.05 -4.11
N THR A 52 34.53 -6.24 -3.58
CA THR A 52 34.79 -7.42 -4.39
C THR A 52 33.50 -7.74 -5.10
N GLY A 53 33.42 -7.41 -6.40
CA GLY A 53 32.20 -7.55 -7.20
C GLY A 53 31.51 -8.90 -6.94
N GLY A 54 30.32 -8.84 -6.34
CA GLY A 54 29.49 -10.01 -6.13
C GLY A 54 29.11 -10.62 -7.46
N SER A 55 29.00 -11.94 -7.52
CA SER A 55 28.20 -12.55 -8.58
C SER A 55 26.76 -12.13 -8.37
N GLY A 56 26.12 -11.55 -9.39
CA GLY A 56 24.67 -11.42 -9.40
C GLY A 56 23.99 -12.80 -9.33
N SER A 57 22.68 -12.81 -9.13
CA SER A 57 21.82 -14.00 -9.00
C SER A 57 22.05 -15.09 -10.06
N GLY A 58 22.57 -14.73 -11.23
CA GLY A 58 22.75 -15.62 -12.37
C GLY A 58 21.52 -15.68 -13.28
N ALA A 59 20.46 -14.94 -12.94
CA ALA A 59 19.35 -14.67 -13.83
C ALA A 59 19.83 -13.92 -15.10
N THR A 60 19.10 -14.06 -16.21
CA THR A 60 19.44 -13.45 -17.51
C THR A 60 18.40 -12.41 -17.89
N CYS A 61 18.83 -11.20 -18.27
CA CYS A 61 17.92 -10.13 -18.67
C CYS A 61 16.96 -10.54 -19.81
N PRO A 62 15.67 -10.18 -19.73
CA PRO A 62 14.73 -10.39 -20.82
C PRO A 62 15.18 -9.76 -22.14
N SER A 63 14.74 -10.37 -23.25
CA SER A 63 15.12 -9.96 -24.60
C SER A 63 14.76 -8.49 -24.88
N GLY A 64 15.77 -7.65 -25.07
CA GLY A 64 15.61 -6.22 -25.35
C GLY A 64 16.34 -5.33 -24.34
N PHE A 65 16.69 -5.87 -23.17
CA PHE A 65 17.48 -5.19 -22.14
C PHE A 65 18.94 -5.63 -22.21
N THR A 66 19.84 -4.77 -21.73
CA THR A 66 21.28 -5.07 -21.61
C THR A 66 21.59 -5.34 -20.14
N GLU A 67 22.41 -6.36 -19.88
CA GLU A 67 22.87 -6.69 -18.53
C GLU A 67 23.86 -5.62 -18.02
N GLY A 68 23.53 -5.04 -16.87
CA GLY A 68 24.30 -4.03 -16.18
C GLY A 68 25.29 -4.62 -15.16
N THR A 69 25.81 -3.77 -14.27
CA THR A 69 26.56 -4.24 -13.10
C THR A 69 25.56 -4.67 -12.02
N PRO A 70 25.69 -5.87 -11.40
CA PRO A 70 24.82 -6.30 -10.31
C PRO A 70 24.82 -5.34 -9.11
N VAL A 71 23.65 -5.16 -8.50
CA VAL A 71 23.40 -4.34 -7.29
C VAL A 71 22.54 -5.16 -6.32
N GLY A 72 22.81 -5.11 -5.02
CA GLY A 72 22.05 -5.88 -4.02
C GLY A 72 22.04 -7.40 -4.23
N GLY A 73 23.02 -7.95 -4.96
CA GLY A 73 23.05 -9.36 -5.39
C GLY A 73 22.16 -9.69 -6.61
N LEU A 74 21.36 -8.75 -7.10
CA LEU A 74 20.45 -8.94 -8.24
C LEU A 74 21.18 -8.76 -9.58
N THR A 75 20.78 -9.53 -10.59
CA THR A 75 21.16 -9.21 -11.99
C THR A 75 20.44 -7.93 -12.39
N THR A 76 21.19 -6.95 -12.90
CA THR A 76 20.65 -5.66 -13.29
C THR A 76 20.36 -5.59 -14.80
N CYS A 77 19.20 -5.08 -15.19
CA CYS A 77 18.80 -4.89 -16.58
C CYS A 77 18.57 -3.41 -16.91
N ASP A 78 19.39 -2.85 -17.80
CA ASP A 78 19.41 -1.40 -18.07
C ASP A 78 18.19 -0.93 -18.89
N VAL A 79 17.52 0.10 -18.35
CA VAL A 79 16.42 0.85 -18.95
C VAL A 79 16.91 2.29 -19.18
N SER A 80 17.01 2.71 -20.44
CA SER A 80 17.66 3.99 -20.78
C SER A 80 17.11 4.65 -22.05
N GLY A 81 17.17 5.99 -22.09
CA GLY A 81 16.75 6.77 -23.24
C GLY A 81 15.24 6.77 -23.47
N ALA A 82 14.81 6.82 -24.74
CA ALA A 82 13.41 6.96 -25.12
C ALA A 82 12.81 5.67 -25.71
N TYR A 83 11.71 5.18 -25.12
CA TYR A 83 10.94 4.04 -25.59
C TYR A 83 9.82 4.51 -26.52
N LEU A 84 10.08 4.45 -27.84
CA LEU A 84 9.18 4.96 -28.90
C LEU A 84 8.17 3.92 -29.41
N THR A 85 8.12 2.77 -28.76
CA THR A 85 7.20 1.65 -28.99
C THR A 85 6.92 0.97 -27.64
N ASN A 86 5.80 0.25 -27.53
CA ASN A 86 5.45 -0.43 -26.28
C ASN A 86 6.56 -1.37 -25.80
N VAL A 87 6.75 -1.43 -24.49
CA VAL A 87 7.76 -2.23 -23.79
C VAL A 87 7.13 -2.87 -22.55
N THR A 88 7.57 -4.08 -22.22
CA THR A 88 7.20 -4.77 -20.98
C THR A 88 8.45 -4.96 -20.13
N LEU A 89 8.38 -4.58 -18.86
CA LEU A 89 9.30 -5.04 -17.82
C LEU A 89 8.66 -6.29 -17.21
N THR A 90 9.33 -7.43 -17.37
CA THR A 90 8.82 -8.75 -16.98
C THR A 90 9.36 -9.15 -15.62
N ASN A 91 8.52 -9.71 -14.76
CA ASN A 91 8.98 -10.21 -13.48
C ASN A 91 9.81 -11.49 -13.69
N VAL A 92 11.08 -11.44 -13.31
CA VAL A 92 12.02 -12.56 -13.35
C VAL A 92 12.76 -12.56 -12.02
N ASP A 93 12.72 -13.68 -11.32
CA ASP A 93 13.40 -13.80 -10.04
C ASP A 93 14.90 -13.47 -10.13
N GLY A 94 15.40 -12.79 -9.09
CA GLY A 94 16.77 -12.31 -9.03
C GLY A 94 17.12 -11.18 -10.01
N ILE A 95 16.14 -10.47 -10.61
CA ILE A 95 16.37 -9.32 -11.50
C ILE A 95 15.82 -8.01 -10.93
N ALA A 96 16.58 -6.92 -11.10
CA ALA A 96 16.08 -5.55 -10.96
C ALA A 96 16.39 -4.71 -12.22
N TYR A 97 15.48 -3.80 -12.57
CA TYR A 97 15.62 -2.91 -13.72
C TYR A 97 16.23 -1.57 -13.32
N ARG A 98 17.31 -1.15 -14.00
CA ARG A 98 18.02 0.11 -13.67
C ARG A 98 17.63 1.22 -14.62
N LEU A 99 17.01 2.29 -14.11
CA LEU A 99 16.91 3.56 -14.81
C LEU A 99 18.32 4.16 -14.93
N SER A 100 18.72 4.53 -16.15
CA SER A 100 20.01 5.18 -16.42
C SER A 100 19.80 6.56 -17.04
N GLY A 101 19.95 7.59 -16.22
CA GLY A 101 19.54 8.96 -16.49
C GLY A 101 18.03 9.12 -16.60
N ARG A 102 17.63 10.15 -17.33
CA ARG A 102 16.25 10.34 -17.78
C ARG A 102 15.83 9.21 -18.73
N VAL A 103 14.71 8.56 -18.42
CA VAL A 103 14.00 7.65 -19.31
C VAL A 103 12.69 8.29 -19.78
N ASP A 104 12.43 8.28 -21.09
CA ASP A 104 11.20 8.83 -21.69
C ASP A 104 10.32 7.70 -22.25
N ILE A 105 9.04 7.66 -21.84
CA ILE A 105 8.04 6.77 -22.44
C ILE A 105 7.29 7.54 -23.52
N GLY A 106 7.51 7.12 -24.77
CA GLY A 106 7.07 7.79 -25.99
C GLY A 106 7.53 9.24 -26.10
N THR A 107 6.85 10.02 -26.95
CA THR A 107 7.08 11.47 -27.11
C THR A 107 5.77 12.23 -26.98
N ASP A 108 5.82 13.46 -26.48
CA ASP A 108 4.69 14.38 -26.41
C ASP A 108 3.85 14.40 -27.71
N VAL A 109 2.56 14.08 -27.58
CA VAL A 109 1.56 14.18 -28.67
C VAL A 109 0.91 15.58 -28.75
N GLY A 110 1.19 16.46 -27.80
CA GLY A 110 0.61 17.80 -27.66
C GLY A 110 -0.75 17.78 -26.95
N ALA A 111 -1.19 18.94 -26.47
CA ALA A 111 -2.47 19.14 -25.77
C ALA A 111 -3.74 18.75 -26.56
N GLU A 112 -3.63 18.55 -27.88
CA GLU A 112 -4.72 18.10 -28.78
C GLU A 112 -4.45 16.69 -29.37
N GLY A 113 -3.44 15.95 -28.90
CA GLY A 113 -3.14 14.60 -29.38
C GLY A 113 -2.69 14.49 -30.85
N ASN A 114 -2.14 15.58 -31.43
CA ASN A 114 -2.02 15.74 -32.88
C ASN A 114 -0.64 16.21 -33.40
N ILE A 115 0.41 16.24 -32.57
CA ILE A 115 1.78 16.58 -33.00
C ILE A 115 2.25 15.65 -34.13
N ALA A 116 2.60 16.24 -35.27
CA ALA A 116 2.98 15.48 -36.45
C ALA A 116 4.33 14.76 -36.25
N GLY A 117 4.29 13.43 -36.16
CA GLY A 117 5.47 12.58 -35.99
C GLY A 117 5.76 12.18 -34.54
N SER A 118 4.87 12.51 -33.59
CA SER A 118 4.94 11.97 -32.23
C SER A 118 4.80 10.43 -32.23
N GLN A 119 5.46 9.78 -31.29
CA GLN A 119 5.43 8.33 -31.08
C GLN A 119 5.05 8.03 -29.62
N PRO A 120 3.75 8.05 -29.26
CA PRO A 120 3.30 7.61 -27.95
C PRO A 120 3.57 6.11 -27.76
N ALA A 121 3.83 5.70 -26.52
CA ALA A 121 4.14 4.31 -26.18
C ALA A 121 3.51 3.90 -24.83
N VAL A 122 3.37 2.59 -24.61
CA VAL A 122 2.97 2.03 -23.31
C VAL A 122 4.15 1.29 -22.70
N MET A 123 4.56 1.68 -21.49
CA MET A 123 5.41 0.86 -20.64
C MET A 123 4.51 0.04 -19.72
N THR A 124 4.50 -1.29 -19.88
CA THR A 124 3.86 -2.21 -18.94
C THR A 124 4.91 -2.76 -17.98
N ILE A 125 4.57 -2.82 -16.71
CA ILE A 125 5.40 -3.37 -15.65
C ILE A 125 4.58 -4.47 -14.98
N GLU A 126 5.11 -5.68 -14.96
CA GLU A 126 4.44 -6.83 -14.33
C GLU A 126 4.49 -6.74 -12.78
N PRO A 127 3.53 -7.36 -12.06
CA PRO A 127 3.56 -7.42 -10.60
C PRO A 127 4.89 -7.94 -10.04
N GLY A 128 5.38 -7.34 -8.96
CA GLY A 128 6.62 -7.73 -8.28
C GLY A 128 7.91 -7.24 -8.92
N VAL A 129 7.85 -6.56 -10.08
CA VAL A 129 9.05 -5.98 -10.70
C VAL A 129 9.62 -4.86 -9.81
N THR A 130 10.94 -4.92 -9.60
CA THR A 130 11.72 -3.86 -8.96
C THR A 130 12.46 -3.03 -10.01
N ILE A 131 12.35 -1.71 -9.90
CA ILE A 131 13.00 -0.69 -10.73
C ILE A 131 13.81 0.22 -9.79
N PHE A 132 15.01 0.62 -10.18
CA PHE A 132 15.84 1.51 -9.36
C PHE A 132 16.62 2.57 -10.15
N GLY A 133 16.88 3.72 -9.53
CA GLY A 133 17.91 4.67 -9.95
C GLY A 133 19.27 4.34 -9.36
N GLU A 134 20.33 4.39 -10.17
CA GLU A 134 21.73 4.21 -9.74
C GLU A 134 22.28 5.49 -9.09
N SER A 135 21.76 6.63 -9.53
CA SER A 135 22.20 7.97 -9.15
C SER A 135 21.02 8.92 -9.02
N GLY A 136 21.25 10.01 -8.30
CA GLY A 136 20.28 11.09 -8.14
C GLY A 136 19.63 11.58 -9.44
N SER A 137 20.38 11.62 -10.55
CA SER A 137 19.87 12.15 -11.84
C SER A 137 19.07 11.13 -12.67
N ASP A 138 18.71 9.98 -12.10
CA ASP A 138 17.92 8.94 -12.77
C ASP A 138 16.42 9.10 -12.44
N TYR A 139 15.56 9.15 -13.46
CA TYR A 139 14.11 9.38 -13.29
C TYR A 139 13.31 8.96 -14.53
N LEU A 140 12.01 8.71 -14.35
CA LEU A 140 11.10 8.27 -15.40
C LEU A 140 10.13 9.39 -15.80
N VAL A 141 10.03 9.69 -17.10
CA VAL A 141 9.09 10.65 -17.68
C VAL A 141 8.11 9.92 -18.59
N VAL A 142 6.82 9.99 -18.28
CA VAL A 142 5.72 9.51 -19.12
C VAL A 142 5.16 10.71 -19.88
N ASN A 143 5.50 10.82 -21.17
CA ASN A 143 5.09 11.96 -22.00
C ASN A 143 3.59 11.94 -22.32
N ARG A 144 2.97 13.10 -22.58
CA ARG A 144 1.55 13.19 -22.97
C ARG A 144 1.22 12.21 -24.09
N GLY A 145 0.11 11.49 -23.95
CA GLY A 145 -0.37 10.47 -24.89
C GLY A 145 0.30 9.10 -24.76
N SER A 146 1.38 8.97 -23.99
CA SER A 146 1.94 7.69 -23.55
C SER A 146 1.26 7.19 -22.27
N GLN A 147 1.55 5.94 -21.89
CA GLN A 147 1.01 5.34 -20.68
C GLN A 147 2.06 4.56 -19.89
N LEU A 148 1.97 4.63 -18.56
CA LEU A 148 2.60 3.70 -17.63
C LEU A 148 1.53 2.76 -17.10
N VAL A 149 1.71 1.45 -17.25
CA VAL A 149 0.81 0.42 -16.73
C VAL A 149 1.60 -0.40 -15.72
N ALA A 150 1.64 0.09 -14.49
CA ALA A 150 2.16 -0.58 -13.32
C ALA A 150 0.97 -1.10 -12.51
N ASP A 151 0.53 -2.31 -12.83
CA ASP A 151 -0.69 -2.94 -12.29
C ASP A 151 -0.27 -4.10 -11.36
N GLY A 152 0.29 -3.74 -10.20
CA GLY A 152 0.82 -4.67 -9.20
C GLY A 152 -0.26 -5.31 -8.34
N THR A 153 0.16 -6.04 -7.30
CA THR A 153 -0.79 -6.66 -6.33
C THR A 153 -0.28 -6.50 -4.90
N ALA A 154 -1.16 -6.68 -3.90
CA ALA A 154 -0.77 -6.61 -2.49
C ALA A 154 0.35 -7.60 -2.12
N SER A 155 0.40 -8.77 -2.77
CA SER A 155 1.45 -9.79 -2.56
C SER A 155 2.68 -9.61 -3.44
N GLN A 156 2.59 -8.80 -4.49
CA GLN A 156 3.65 -8.52 -5.46
C GLN A 156 3.56 -7.05 -5.90
N PRO A 157 3.87 -6.09 -5.00
CA PRO A 157 3.87 -4.67 -5.35
C PRO A 157 4.98 -4.36 -6.35
N ILE A 158 4.79 -3.31 -7.15
CA ILE A 158 5.83 -2.79 -8.03
C ILE A 158 6.64 -1.75 -7.25
N ILE A 159 7.96 -1.92 -7.20
CA ILE A 159 8.84 -1.10 -6.37
C ILE A 159 9.71 -0.23 -7.27
N PHE A 160 9.62 1.09 -7.12
CA PHE A 160 10.59 2.06 -7.63
C PHE A 160 11.45 2.57 -6.48
N THR A 161 12.77 2.40 -6.56
CA THR A 161 13.69 2.72 -5.46
C THR A 161 15.08 3.17 -5.93
N SER A 162 16.10 3.11 -5.08
CA SER A 162 17.49 3.45 -5.37
C SER A 162 18.42 2.22 -5.33
N ALA A 163 19.61 2.33 -5.92
CA ALA A 163 20.67 1.34 -5.76
C ALA A 163 21.07 1.16 -4.28
N ASN A 164 21.11 2.26 -3.51
CA ASN A 164 21.43 2.22 -2.09
C ASN A 164 20.39 1.42 -1.28
N ASP A 165 19.10 1.47 -1.66
CA ASP A 165 18.05 0.68 -1.01
C ASP A 165 18.22 -0.82 -1.25
N LEU A 166 18.57 -1.20 -2.48
CA LEU A 166 18.90 -2.58 -2.83
C LEU A 166 20.17 -3.07 -2.13
N GLU A 167 21.16 -2.19 -1.90
CA GLU A 167 22.34 -2.51 -1.09
C GLU A 167 22.02 -2.62 0.40
N ARG A 168 21.08 -1.83 0.94
CA ARG A 168 20.60 -1.93 2.34
C ARG A 168 19.87 -3.24 2.57
N GLN A 169 18.86 -3.57 1.76
CA GLN A 169 18.10 -4.82 1.85
C GLN A 169 18.92 -6.10 1.59
N ALA A 170 20.14 -5.96 1.05
CA ALA A 170 21.10 -7.06 0.90
C ALA A 170 22.12 -7.14 2.06
N ASP A 171 22.04 -6.24 3.05
CA ASP A 171 22.87 -6.31 4.26
C ASP A 171 22.38 -7.43 5.19
N THR A 172 23.29 -7.95 5.99
CA THR A 172 23.03 -8.96 7.01
C THR A 172 22.57 -8.38 8.36
N ASP A 173 22.53 -7.06 8.48
CA ASP A 173 22.01 -6.35 9.65
C ASP A 173 20.66 -5.69 9.32
N PRO A 174 19.52 -6.32 9.68
CA PRO A 174 18.19 -5.85 9.30
C PRO A 174 17.80 -4.52 9.98
N SER A 175 18.63 -3.97 10.86
CA SER A 175 18.45 -2.60 11.36
C SER A 175 18.74 -1.52 10.31
N ASN A 176 19.31 -1.90 9.15
CA ASN A 176 19.58 -1.01 8.02
C ASN A 176 18.44 -0.95 6.98
N ASP A 177 17.50 -1.91 6.98
CA ASP A 177 16.59 -2.17 5.86
C ASP A 177 15.53 -1.08 5.62
N LEU A 178 15.07 -0.40 6.68
CA LEU A 178 14.01 0.62 6.57
C LEU A 178 14.51 1.97 6.00
N GLY A 179 15.80 2.09 5.64
CA GLY A 179 16.41 3.33 5.11
C GLY A 179 16.58 4.48 6.11
N GLY A 180 15.80 4.51 7.20
CA GLY A 180 15.91 5.50 8.27
C GLY A 180 15.58 6.92 7.78
N ASP A 181 16.53 7.84 7.91
CA ASP A 181 16.41 9.22 7.42
C ASP A 181 16.94 9.42 5.97
N ALA A 182 17.26 8.34 5.23
CA ALA A 182 17.69 8.43 3.84
C ALA A 182 16.59 9.01 2.94
N ILE A 183 16.97 9.89 2.01
CA ILE A 183 16.14 10.62 1.03
C ILE A 183 17.02 11.01 -0.17
N SER A 184 16.46 11.51 -1.27
CA SER A 184 17.23 12.16 -2.36
C SER A 184 18.22 11.21 -3.07
N GLU A 185 17.87 9.93 -3.20
CA GLU A 185 18.78 8.91 -3.76
C GLU A 185 18.62 8.76 -5.29
N TRP A 186 17.46 9.11 -5.83
CA TRP A 186 17.13 9.19 -7.27
C TRP A 186 16.06 10.26 -7.50
N GLY A 187 15.69 10.53 -8.76
CA GLY A 187 14.79 11.65 -9.08
C GLY A 187 13.33 11.41 -8.69
N GLY A 188 12.69 10.36 -9.22
CA GLY A 188 11.26 10.08 -9.00
C GLY A 188 10.49 9.81 -10.30
N LEU A 189 9.16 9.91 -10.24
CA LEU A 189 8.25 9.65 -11.35
C LEU A 189 7.57 10.94 -11.84
N VAL A 190 7.61 11.20 -13.14
CA VAL A 190 6.97 12.37 -13.76
C VAL A 190 5.96 11.93 -14.81
N LEU A 191 4.66 12.11 -14.52
CA LEU A 191 3.58 11.81 -15.45
C LEU A 191 3.03 13.12 -16.05
N LEU A 192 2.93 13.17 -17.37
CA LEU A 192 2.46 14.32 -18.14
C LEU A 192 1.17 13.98 -18.89
N GLY A 193 0.09 14.69 -18.59
CA GLY A 193 -1.24 14.45 -19.18
C GLY A 193 -1.79 15.64 -19.98
N GLN A 194 -2.96 15.43 -20.59
CA GLN A 194 -3.67 16.38 -21.46
C GLN A 194 -4.88 17.05 -20.79
N ALA A 195 -5.06 16.86 -19.47
CA ALA A 195 -6.20 17.40 -18.74
C ALA A 195 -6.08 18.91 -18.44
N PRO A 196 -7.19 19.59 -18.08
CA PRO A 196 -7.20 21.02 -17.85
C PRO A 196 -6.26 21.48 -16.73
N ILE A 197 -5.56 22.58 -17.00
CA ILE A 197 -4.75 23.32 -16.02
C ILE A 197 -5.14 24.81 -16.06
N ASN A 198 -4.86 25.55 -14.99
CA ASN A 198 -5.23 26.96 -14.86
C ASN A 198 -4.06 27.95 -15.01
N ARG A 199 -2.81 27.47 -14.92
CA ARG A 199 -1.58 28.21 -15.22
C ARG A 199 -1.06 27.76 -16.59
N CYS A 200 -0.93 28.70 -17.52
CA CYS A 200 -0.39 28.44 -18.86
C CYS A 200 0.99 29.11 -19.00
N LYS A 201 1.96 28.47 -19.65
CA LYS A 201 3.30 29.08 -19.92
C LYS A 201 3.21 30.28 -20.87
N ASP A 202 2.25 30.23 -21.79
CA ASP A 202 1.93 31.26 -22.78
C ASP A 202 0.64 32.00 -22.41
N ALA A 203 0.34 33.11 -23.10
CA ALA A 203 -0.88 33.90 -22.90
C ALA A 203 -2.15 33.24 -23.48
N ALA A 204 -2.38 31.96 -23.14
CA ALA A 204 -3.55 31.18 -23.47
C ALA A 204 -4.71 31.42 -22.48
N THR A 205 -5.88 30.85 -22.78
CA THR A 205 -7.01 30.83 -21.86
C THR A 205 -6.91 29.58 -20.98
N PRO A 206 -6.99 29.69 -19.65
CA PRO A 206 -7.10 28.56 -18.72
C PRO A 206 -8.12 27.50 -19.14
N ALA A 207 -7.80 26.22 -18.87
CA ALA A 207 -8.63 25.06 -19.20
C ALA A 207 -9.04 24.91 -20.68
N THR A 208 -8.23 25.41 -21.62
CA THR A 208 -8.35 25.08 -23.05
C THR A 208 -7.14 24.30 -23.54
N ALA A 209 -7.26 23.65 -24.71
CA ALA A 209 -6.16 22.88 -25.33
C ALA A 209 -4.96 23.74 -25.79
N GLN A 210 -4.97 25.05 -25.52
CA GLN A 210 -3.82 25.94 -25.70
C GLN A 210 -3.14 26.28 -24.37
N CYS A 211 -3.76 25.94 -23.23
CA CYS A 211 -3.17 26.07 -21.90
C CYS A 211 -2.34 24.83 -21.60
N GLU A 212 -1.05 24.94 -21.88
CA GLU A 212 -0.04 23.99 -21.46
C GLU A 212 1.03 24.70 -20.62
N ASN A 213 1.74 23.95 -19.79
CA ASN A 213 2.84 24.43 -18.97
C ASN A 213 3.98 23.39 -18.96
N ILE A 214 5.08 23.68 -18.26
CA ILE A 214 6.24 22.79 -18.12
C ILE A 214 6.47 22.45 -16.65
N VAL A 215 6.82 21.19 -16.35
CA VAL A 215 7.34 20.82 -15.03
C VAL A 215 8.72 21.46 -14.87
N GLU A 216 8.97 22.14 -13.75
CA GLU A 216 10.27 22.75 -13.47
C GLU A 216 11.32 21.66 -13.17
N GLY A 217 12.60 21.99 -13.33
CA GLY A 217 13.69 21.01 -13.34
C GLY A 217 13.73 20.12 -14.61
N VAL A 218 12.62 19.61 -15.12
CA VAL A 218 12.63 18.59 -16.18
C VAL A 218 12.79 19.22 -17.57
N THR A 219 14.06 19.39 -17.96
CA THR A 219 14.47 20.04 -19.22
C THR A 219 15.18 19.08 -20.18
N ASN A 220 15.34 19.52 -21.45
CA ASN A 220 16.08 18.84 -22.51
C ASN A 220 15.63 17.37 -22.79
N PRO A 221 14.40 17.12 -23.28
CA PRO A 221 13.37 18.11 -23.68
C PRO A 221 12.54 18.63 -22.50
N GLU A 222 11.78 19.71 -22.71
CA GLU A 222 10.83 20.22 -21.70
C GLU A 222 9.74 19.17 -21.41
N ALA A 223 9.43 18.96 -20.13
CA ALA A 223 8.30 18.14 -19.70
C ALA A 223 6.98 18.94 -19.81
N VAL A 224 6.42 18.99 -21.02
CA VAL A 224 5.20 19.77 -21.30
C VAL A 224 3.95 18.97 -20.90
N TYR A 225 3.06 19.62 -20.15
CA TYR A 225 1.77 19.05 -19.71
C TYR A 225 0.60 20.01 -19.93
N GLY A 226 -0.62 19.48 -19.76
CA GLY A 226 -1.87 20.23 -19.82
C GLY A 226 -2.56 20.17 -21.17
N GLY A 227 -3.86 20.51 -21.16
CA GLY A 227 -4.72 20.59 -22.33
C GLY A 227 -6.18 20.85 -21.93
N ALA A 228 -7.11 20.11 -22.53
CA ALA A 228 -8.55 20.20 -22.23
C ALA A 228 -9.26 18.86 -22.03
N ASP A 229 -8.55 17.73 -22.07
CA ASP A 229 -9.15 16.40 -21.96
C ASP A 229 -9.25 15.95 -20.51
N THR A 230 -10.38 16.23 -19.86
CA THR A 230 -10.66 15.76 -18.49
C THR A 230 -10.70 14.23 -18.36
N THR A 231 -10.74 13.51 -19.48
CA THR A 231 -10.75 12.05 -19.57
C THR A 231 -9.44 11.47 -20.09
N ASP A 232 -8.37 12.27 -20.15
CA ASP A 232 -7.02 11.80 -20.45
C ASP A 232 -6.64 10.60 -19.58
N ASN A 233 -5.95 9.64 -20.21
CA ASN A 233 -5.59 8.36 -19.60
C ASN A 233 -4.09 8.12 -19.82
N SER A 234 -3.33 8.39 -18.76
CA SER A 234 -1.88 8.19 -18.67
C SER A 234 -1.51 6.79 -18.15
N GLY A 235 -2.49 5.90 -18.00
CA GLY A 235 -2.32 4.48 -17.67
C GLY A 235 -2.89 4.05 -16.31
N VAL A 236 -2.12 3.22 -15.61
CA VAL A 236 -2.48 2.54 -14.36
C VAL A 236 -1.30 2.57 -13.40
N LEU A 237 -1.53 3.05 -12.17
CA LEU A 237 -0.70 2.78 -11.02
C LEU A 237 -1.57 2.04 -9.99
N ASP A 238 -1.23 0.79 -9.69
CA ASP A 238 -1.88 -0.04 -8.67
C ASP A 238 -0.83 -0.86 -7.91
N TYR A 239 -0.88 -0.85 -6.58
CA TYR A 239 0.14 -1.43 -5.68
C TYR A 239 1.57 -1.03 -6.05
N VAL A 240 1.79 0.28 -6.14
CA VAL A 240 3.09 0.88 -6.51
C VAL A 240 3.72 1.54 -5.28
N GLN A 241 5.00 1.27 -5.05
CA GLN A 241 5.82 1.98 -4.07
C GLN A 241 6.87 2.84 -4.79
N VAL A 242 7.06 4.07 -4.33
CA VAL A 242 8.16 4.95 -4.71
C VAL A 242 8.94 5.29 -3.44
N ARG A 243 10.21 4.87 -3.36
CA ARG A 243 11.02 5.01 -2.14
C ARG A 243 12.25 5.89 -2.40
N PHE A 244 12.62 6.73 -1.43
CA PHE A 244 13.90 7.45 -1.36
C PHE A 244 14.20 8.39 -2.55
N ALA A 245 13.17 8.90 -3.21
CA ALA A 245 13.28 9.80 -4.35
C ALA A 245 13.55 11.28 -3.92
N GLY A 246 13.49 12.21 -4.88
CA GLY A 246 13.62 13.64 -4.65
C GLY A 246 15.02 14.22 -4.77
N PHE A 247 15.80 13.74 -5.73
CA PHE A 247 17.09 14.35 -6.03
C PHE A 247 16.98 15.66 -6.85
N ALA A 248 17.84 16.62 -6.52
CA ALA A 248 18.01 17.90 -7.22
C ALA A 248 18.59 17.76 -8.63
N ILE A 249 17.74 17.56 -9.64
CA ILE A 249 18.19 17.16 -11.00
C ILE A 249 18.94 18.24 -11.81
N ASN A 250 18.98 19.51 -11.37
CA ASN A 250 19.83 20.55 -12.02
C ASN A 250 20.58 21.45 -11.03
N THR A 251 19.87 21.94 -10.01
CA THR A 251 20.34 22.91 -9.03
C THR A 251 19.68 22.59 -7.70
N GLN A 252 20.38 22.81 -6.58
CA GLN A 252 19.79 22.70 -5.24
C GLN A 252 18.57 23.63 -5.10
N GLY A 253 17.46 23.16 -4.54
CA GLY A 253 16.17 23.86 -4.61
C GLY A 253 15.56 23.76 -6.02
N ASN A 254 15.60 22.55 -6.58
CA ASN A 254 14.91 22.06 -7.79
C ASN A 254 15.02 20.53 -7.76
N GLU A 255 14.53 19.96 -6.67
CA GLU A 255 14.35 18.54 -6.42
C GLU A 255 13.23 17.99 -7.34
N LEU A 256 12.74 16.78 -7.08
CA LEU A 256 11.62 16.19 -7.80
C LEU A 256 10.67 15.53 -6.81
N ASN A 257 9.38 15.57 -7.11
CA ASN A 257 8.40 14.88 -6.28
C ASN A 257 8.52 13.38 -6.45
N GLY A 258 8.11 12.62 -5.44
CA GLY A 258 8.06 11.16 -5.54
C GLY A 258 7.20 10.73 -6.73
N ILE A 259 6.01 11.31 -6.84
CA ILE A 259 5.21 11.27 -8.08
C ILE A 259 4.66 12.66 -8.42
N THR A 260 5.07 13.19 -9.56
CA THR A 260 4.49 14.40 -10.17
C THR A 260 3.32 14.01 -11.07
N PHE A 261 2.11 14.45 -10.72
CA PHE A 261 0.90 14.31 -11.54
C PHE A 261 0.59 15.61 -12.27
N ALA A 262 1.21 15.83 -13.44
CA ALA A 262 1.05 17.08 -14.18
C ALA A 262 -0.06 16.97 -15.24
N GLY A 263 -1.20 17.63 -15.02
CA GLY A 263 -2.32 17.65 -15.96
C GLY A 263 -2.94 16.28 -16.24
N ILE A 264 -3.01 15.39 -15.26
CA ILE A 264 -3.50 14.01 -15.43
C ILE A 264 -5.04 13.96 -15.36
N GLY A 265 -5.67 13.29 -16.32
CA GLY A 265 -7.12 13.15 -16.42
C GLY A 265 -7.70 12.02 -15.57
N SER A 266 -9.03 12.02 -15.41
CA SER A 266 -9.77 10.97 -14.70
C SER A 266 -9.94 9.67 -15.50
N GLY A 267 -9.31 9.54 -16.66
CA GLY A 267 -9.21 8.28 -17.39
C GLY A 267 -8.08 7.38 -16.88
N THR A 268 -7.13 7.95 -16.13
CA THR A 268 -6.02 7.25 -15.47
C THR A 268 -6.51 6.57 -14.18
N ARG A 269 -6.14 5.31 -13.95
CA ARG A 269 -6.41 4.60 -12.70
C ARG A 269 -5.22 4.75 -11.75
N VAL A 270 -5.46 5.28 -10.54
CA VAL A 270 -4.44 5.38 -9.49
C VAL A 270 -5.05 4.85 -8.19
N GLU A 271 -4.57 3.69 -7.75
CA GLU A 271 -5.04 2.97 -6.58
C GLU A 271 -3.81 2.42 -5.82
N ASN A 272 -3.90 2.24 -4.51
CA ASN A 272 -2.87 1.61 -3.68
C ASN A 272 -1.43 2.09 -4.00
N ILE A 273 -1.18 3.40 -3.89
CA ILE A 273 0.16 3.96 -4.09
C ILE A 273 0.80 4.40 -2.77
N GLN A 274 2.11 4.17 -2.65
CA GLN A 274 2.93 4.69 -1.56
C GLN A 274 4.07 5.55 -2.09
N VAL A 275 4.32 6.68 -1.43
CA VAL A 275 5.60 7.39 -1.49
C VAL A 275 6.24 7.38 -0.10
N HIS A 276 7.50 6.92 -0.03
CA HIS A 276 8.27 6.79 1.19
C HIS A 276 9.58 7.59 1.09
N ASN A 277 9.83 8.46 2.07
CA ASN A 277 11.05 9.24 2.21
C ASN A 277 11.45 9.99 0.92
N ASN A 278 10.51 10.72 0.31
CA ASN A 278 10.89 11.69 -0.72
C ASN A 278 11.59 12.90 -0.10
N SER A 279 12.62 13.45 -0.73
CA SER A 279 13.31 14.66 -0.24
C SER A 279 12.57 15.97 -0.56
N ASP A 280 11.61 15.88 -1.46
CA ASP A 280 10.70 16.93 -1.93
C ASP A 280 9.28 16.46 -1.61
N ASP A 281 8.27 16.91 -2.34
CA ASP A 281 6.91 16.46 -2.09
C ASP A 281 6.69 14.95 -2.28
N GLY A 282 5.80 14.39 -1.47
CA GLY A 282 5.33 13.02 -1.65
C GLY A 282 4.63 12.86 -3.01
N VAL A 283 3.54 13.60 -3.19
CA VAL A 283 2.84 13.76 -4.46
C VAL A 283 2.52 15.22 -4.72
N GLU A 284 2.82 15.70 -5.92
CA GLU A 284 2.44 17.06 -6.36
C GLU A 284 1.49 16.97 -7.56
N PHE A 285 0.38 17.71 -7.49
CA PHE A 285 -0.61 17.81 -8.56
C PHE A 285 -0.55 19.17 -9.25
N PHE A 286 -0.03 19.20 -10.48
CA PHE A 286 -0.11 20.39 -11.33
C PHE A 286 -1.38 20.35 -12.20
N GLY A 287 -2.51 20.74 -11.63
CA GLY A 287 -3.78 20.73 -12.36
C GLY A 287 -4.30 19.32 -12.64
N GLY A 288 -5.25 19.20 -13.58
CA GLY A 288 -5.91 17.94 -13.89
C GLY A 288 -6.98 17.51 -12.87
N ASN A 289 -7.42 16.27 -13.00
CA ASN A 289 -8.58 15.73 -12.27
C ASN A 289 -8.49 14.20 -12.07
N VAL A 290 -7.28 13.66 -11.97
CA VAL A 290 -7.00 12.27 -11.55
C VAL A 290 -7.52 12.01 -10.14
N ASN A 291 -8.00 10.80 -9.88
CA ASN A 291 -8.52 10.40 -8.56
C ASN A 291 -7.69 9.26 -7.98
N ILE A 292 -7.57 9.21 -6.65
CA ILE A 292 -6.76 8.21 -5.93
C ILE A 292 -7.62 7.53 -4.85
N LYS A 293 -7.71 6.19 -4.86
CA LYS A 293 -8.56 5.44 -3.92
C LYS A 293 -7.86 5.05 -2.61
N HIS A 294 -6.53 4.90 -2.62
CA HIS A 294 -5.72 4.56 -1.45
C HIS A 294 -4.34 5.21 -1.63
N LEU A 295 -3.93 6.03 -0.66
CA LEU A 295 -2.70 6.85 -0.74
C LEU A 295 -1.93 6.74 0.58
N VAL A 296 -0.65 6.37 0.52
CA VAL A 296 0.24 6.27 1.69
C VAL A 296 1.45 7.16 1.47
N LEU A 297 1.71 8.04 2.43
CA LEU A 297 2.77 9.04 2.34
C LEU A 297 3.53 9.06 3.66
N THR A 298 4.77 8.60 3.64
CA THR A 298 5.55 8.35 4.84
C THR A 298 6.91 9.02 4.73
N GLY A 299 7.24 9.93 5.64
CA GLY A 299 8.59 10.50 5.77
C GLY A 299 9.04 11.46 4.65
N ASN A 300 8.12 11.98 3.83
CA ASN A 300 8.45 13.02 2.84
C ASN A 300 8.98 14.29 3.56
N ASP A 301 9.99 14.95 2.97
CA ASP A 301 10.77 15.98 3.66
C ASP A 301 10.33 17.42 3.38
N ASP A 302 9.58 17.66 2.30
CA ASP A 302 8.79 18.88 2.12
C ASP A 302 7.30 18.58 2.36
N ASP A 303 6.42 18.76 1.37
CA ASP A 303 4.98 18.57 1.56
C ASP A 303 4.52 17.15 1.22
N SER A 304 3.65 16.57 2.04
CA SER A 304 3.19 15.21 1.73
C SER A 304 2.25 15.18 0.52
N ILE A 305 1.38 16.20 0.39
CA ILE A 305 0.48 16.43 -0.73
C ILE A 305 0.56 17.93 -1.08
N ASP A 306 1.06 18.31 -2.26
CA ASP A 306 0.85 19.66 -2.82
C ASP A 306 -0.09 19.63 -4.03
N THR A 307 -0.89 20.68 -4.17
CA THR A 307 -1.88 20.87 -5.22
C THR A 307 -1.86 22.32 -5.72
N ASP A 308 -1.35 22.58 -6.92
CA ASP A 308 -1.44 23.87 -7.62
C ASP A 308 -2.19 23.71 -8.96
N ASN A 309 -2.18 24.76 -9.78
CA ASN A 309 -2.48 24.76 -11.20
C ASN A 309 -3.90 24.29 -11.58
N GLY A 310 -4.82 24.30 -10.62
CA GLY A 310 -6.24 24.00 -10.83
C GLY A 310 -6.63 22.55 -10.59
N TYR A 311 -5.87 21.78 -9.80
CA TYR A 311 -6.18 20.38 -9.52
C TYR A 311 -7.58 20.23 -8.91
N SER A 312 -8.41 19.35 -9.48
CA SER A 312 -9.82 19.18 -9.11
C SER A 312 -10.24 17.71 -8.99
N GLY A 313 -9.30 16.85 -8.63
CA GLY A 313 -9.54 15.43 -8.41
C GLY A 313 -10.00 15.07 -6.99
N HIS A 314 -10.19 13.78 -6.76
CA HIS A 314 -10.67 13.22 -5.50
C HIS A 314 -9.65 12.22 -4.93
N ILE A 315 -9.42 12.26 -3.61
CA ILE A 315 -8.60 11.29 -2.89
C ILE A 315 -9.45 10.66 -1.78
N GLN A 316 -9.49 9.33 -1.70
CA GLN A 316 -10.05 8.62 -0.55
C GLN A 316 -8.95 7.78 0.14
N TYR A 317 -9.12 7.49 1.44
CA TYR A 317 -8.24 6.64 2.23
C TYR A 317 -6.75 7.06 2.13
N ALA A 318 -6.47 8.25 2.68
CA ALA A 318 -5.12 8.82 2.69
C ALA A 318 -4.46 8.72 4.07
N VAL A 319 -3.29 8.10 4.13
CA VAL A 319 -2.44 8.04 5.33
C VAL A 319 -1.22 8.92 5.09
N VAL A 320 -0.99 9.88 5.98
CA VAL A 320 0.24 10.67 6.00
C VAL A 320 0.90 10.52 7.36
N VAL A 321 2.18 10.16 7.38
CA VAL A 321 3.03 10.13 8.57
C VAL A 321 4.35 10.84 8.25
N GLN A 322 4.51 12.09 8.72
CA GLN A 322 5.80 12.78 8.61
C GLN A 322 6.88 12.09 9.47
N ARG A 323 8.14 12.17 9.04
CA ARG A 323 9.28 11.64 9.80
C ARG A 323 9.61 12.52 11.00
N GLU A 324 10.19 11.96 12.06
CA GLU A 324 10.45 12.71 13.32
C GLU A 324 11.34 13.96 13.09
N ASN A 325 12.35 13.82 12.22
CA ASN A 325 13.38 14.85 12.01
C ASN A 325 13.17 15.72 10.76
N GLY A 326 12.10 15.53 9.98
CA GLY A 326 11.93 16.09 8.62
C GLY A 326 10.47 16.21 8.15
N GLY A 327 10.22 16.90 7.04
CA GLY A 327 8.90 17.34 6.54
C GLY A 327 8.64 18.84 6.75
N ASP A 328 7.73 19.43 5.96
CA ASP A 328 7.10 20.75 6.18
C ASP A 328 5.59 20.62 6.47
N ASN A 329 4.73 20.66 5.45
CA ASN A 329 3.27 20.53 5.56
C ASN A 329 2.80 19.09 5.30
N ILE A 330 1.64 18.72 5.85
CA ILE A 330 0.96 17.49 5.40
C ILE A 330 0.19 17.74 4.11
N THR A 331 -0.41 18.93 3.96
CA THR A 331 -1.00 19.37 2.71
C THR A 331 -0.69 20.84 2.47
N GLU A 332 0.04 21.17 1.40
CA GLU A 332 -0.09 22.48 0.75
C GLU A 332 -1.18 22.42 -0.32
N ALA A 333 -1.93 23.51 -0.41
CA ALA A 333 -2.93 23.68 -1.43
C ALA A 333 -2.93 25.14 -1.88
N SER A 334 -2.68 25.32 -3.17
CA SER A 334 -2.57 26.61 -3.84
C SER A 334 -3.31 26.59 -5.17
N SER A 335 -3.30 27.72 -5.86
CA SER A 335 -3.78 27.87 -7.23
C SER A 335 -3.12 29.09 -7.84
N VAL A 336 -3.23 29.27 -9.16
CA VAL A 336 -2.60 30.43 -9.83
C VAL A 336 -3.11 31.79 -9.32
N SER A 337 -4.41 31.89 -8.99
CA SER A 337 -5.03 33.01 -8.24
C SER A 337 -6.50 32.71 -7.89
N SER A 338 -7.08 33.45 -6.95
CA SER A 338 -8.53 33.44 -6.69
C SER A 338 -9.39 34.07 -7.80
N SER A 339 -8.77 34.53 -8.89
CA SER A 339 -9.44 35.21 -10.02
C SER A 339 -9.39 34.43 -11.34
N VAL A 340 -8.78 33.24 -11.33
CA VAL A 340 -8.58 32.39 -12.50
C VAL A 340 -9.27 31.04 -12.28
N ALA A 341 -10.25 30.75 -13.13
CA ALA A 341 -10.98 29.49 -13.11
C ALA A 341 -10.38 28.48 -14.12
N PRO A 342 -10.48 27.15 -13.86
CA PRO A 342 -10.92 26.55 -12.60
C PRO A 342 -9.90 26.80 -11.48
N GLN A 343 -10.37 27.13 -10.29
CA GLN A 343 -9.51 27.15 -9.10
C GLN A 343 -9.20 25.71 -8.66
N SER A 344 -8.08 25.52 -7.98
CA SER A 344 -7.76 24.23 -7.35
C SER A 344 -8.82 23.91 -6.31
N ASN A 345 -9.32 22.69 -6.33
CA ASN A 345 -10.40 22.21 -5.49
C ASN A 345 -10.24 20.71 -5.19
N PRO A 346 -9.12 20.30 -4.53
CA PRO A 346 -8.93 18.91 -4.12
C PRO A 346 -10.03 18.47 -3.16
N GLN A 347 -10.57 17.27 -3.36
CA GLN A 347 -11.56 16.69 -2.44
C GLN A 347 -10.97 15.45 -1.78
N ILE A 348 -10.69 15.51 -0.47
CA ILE A 348 -10.06 14.41 0.27
C ILE A 348 -11.06 13.87 1.30
N SER A 349 -11.32 12.56 1.31
CA SER A 349 -12.18 11.89 2.29
C SER A 349 -11.47 10.74 2.99
N ASN A 350 -11.77 10.51 4.26
CA ASN A 350 -11.22 9.39 5.06
C ASN A 350 -9.69 9.43 5.08
N PHE A 351 -9.13 10.32 5.90
CA PHE A 351 -7.69 10.50 6.01
C PHE A 351 -7.21 10.47 7.46
N THR A 352 -6.01 9.97 7.68
CA THR A 352 -5.31 10.00 8.97
C THR A 352 -3.96 10.68 8.76
N PHE A 353 -3.81 11.89 9.30
CA PHE A 353 -2.67 12.79 9.09
C PHE A 353 -1.90 12.97 10.40
N ILE A 354 -0.65 12.51 10.43
CA ILE A 354 0.24 12.49 11.60
C ILE A 354 1.52 13.27 11.29
N GLY A 355 1.91 14.20 12.16
CA GLY A 355 3.18 14.93 11.99
C GLY A 355 3.50 15.93 13.11
N ASN A 356 4.61 16.65 12.98
CA ASN A 356 5.11 17.55 14.05
C ASN A 356 6.03 18.67 13.54
N ARG A 357 5.97 19.01 12.24
CA ARG A 357 6.98 19.88 11.62
C ARG A 357 6.56 21.34 11.56
N THR A 358 5.66 21.67 10.66
CA THR A 358 5.28 23.06 10.41
C THR A 358 3.76 23.25 10.54
N ASN A 359 2.96 22.75 9.60
CA ASN A 359 1.49 22.82 9.68
C ASN A 359 0.85 21.53 9.15
N ALA A 360 -0.31 21.13 9.66
CA ALA A 360 -1.07 20.05 9.00
C ALA A 360 -1.58 20.51 7.62
N PHE A 361 -2.13 21.72 7.54
CA PHE A 361 -2.61 22.32 6.30
C PHE A 361 -2.01 23.71 6.07
N ARG A 362 -1.43 23.92 4.89
CA ARG A 362 -1.08 25.24 4.35
C ARG A 362 -2.01 25.54 3.19
N LEU A 363 -2.98 26.43 3.43
CA LEU A 363 -4.05 26.75 2.48
C LEU A 363 -3.81 28.17 1.97
N ASN A 364 -3.51 28.32 0.69
CA ASN A 364 -3.14 29.61 0.10
C ASN A 364 -3.74 29.85 -1.31
N THR A 365 -3.43 31.03 -1.84
CA THR A 365 -3.65 31.51 -3.22
C THR A 365 -4.77 30.83 -4.00
N GLY A 366 -6.02 31.16 -3.71
CA GLY A 366 -7.15 30.76 -4.54
C GLY A 366 -7.55 29.29 -4.46
N THR A 367 -6.93 28.45 -3.62
CA THR A 367 -7.42 27.08 -3.41
C THR A 367 -8.77 27.10 -2.72
N ILE A 368 -9.72 26.29 -3.18
CA ILE A 368 -11.01 26.05 -2.51
C ILE A 368 -10.82 24.81 -1.65
N GLY A 369 -11.10 23.62 -2.17
CA GLY A 369 -10.79 22.36 -1.51
C GLY A 369 -11.79 21.95 -0.43
N ARG A 370 -11.88 20.64 -0.19
CA ARG A 370 -12.79 20.06 0.79
C ARG A 370 -12.22 18.78 1.41
N TYR A 371 -12.18 18.76 2.74
CA TYR A 371 -11.60 17.67 3.52
C TYR A 371 -12.68 17.04 4.43
N MET A 372 -12.86 15.73 4.35
CA MET A 372 -13.99 15.00 4.93
C MET A 372 -13.54 13.78 5.72
N ASN A 373 -14.22 13.45 6.82
CA ASN A 373 -14.00 12.22 7.60
C ASN A 373 -12.53 12.01 8.03
N GLY A 374 -11.88 13.08 8.47
CA GLY A 374 -10.44 13.08 8.75
C GLY A 374 -10.09 12.95 10.22
N VAL A 375 -8.88 12.47 10.50
CA VAL A 375 -8.20 12.61 11.79
C VAL A 375 -6.86 13.30 11.56
N VAL A 376 -6.55 14.30 12.38
CA VAL A 376 -5.32 15.09 12.34
C VAL A 376 -4.70 15.07 13.73
N ASN A 377 -3.56 14.41 13.88
CA ASN A 377 -2.68 14.53 15.05
C ASN A 377 -1.46 15.34 14.61
N PHE A 378 -1.26 16.53 15.19
CA PHE A 378 -0.15 17.39 14.77
C PHE A 378 0.50 18.15 15.92
N GLY A 379 1.81 17.99 16.13
CA GLY A 379 2.51 18.64 17.23
C GLY A 379 2.69 20.17 17.10
N GLN A 380 2.29 20.77 15.96
CA GLN A 380 2.30 22.23 15.73
C GLN A 380 0.89 22.76 15.42
N GLU A 381 0.75 23.77 14.55
CA GLU A 381 -0.55 24.35 14.20
C GLU A 381 -1.32 23.51 13.16
N CYS A 382 -2.63 23.38 13.32
CA CYS A 382 -3.45 22.70 12.30
C CYS A 382 -3.39 23.45 10.95
N PHE A 383 -3.44 24.79 10.98
CA PHE A 383 -3.61 25.61 9.79
C PHE A 383 -2.63 26.78 9.71
N ARG A 384 -1.86 26.82 8.63
CA ARG A 384 -1.47 28.06 7.97
C ARG A 384 -2.53 28.40 6.92
N TYR A 385 -3.62 28.99 7.37
CA TYR A 385 -4.67 29.51 6.50
C TYR A 385 -4.29 30.92 6.07
N GLU A 386 -3.97 31.14 4.79
CA GLU A 386 -3.61 32.47 4.31
C GLU A 386 -4.84 33.27 3.84
N PRO A 387 -4.84 34.63 3.98
CA PRO A 387 -5.86 35.49 3.38
C PRO A 387 -5.94 35.42 1.84
N SER A 388 -4.98 34.75 1.21
CA SER A 388 -4.88 34.50 -0.23
C SER A 388 -5.73 33.31 -0.68
N ALA A 389 -6.10 32.38 0.22
CA ALA A 389 -6.91 31.19 -0.07
C ALA A 389 -8.35 31.54 -0.49
N GLY A 390 -9.05 30.57 -1.10
CA GLY A 390 -10.45 30.69 -1.47
C GLY A 390 -10.72 31.83 -2.44
N ASN A 391 -11.59 32.76 -2.07
CA ASN A 391 -11.82 33.98 -2.87
C ASN A 391 -10.72 35.06 -2.72
N GLY A 392 -9.74 34.87 -1.85
CA GLY A 392 -8.65 35.83 -1.58
C GLY A 392 -9.08 37.02 -0.70
N VAL A 393 -10.08 36.83 0.15
CA VAL A 393 -10.54 37.80 1.16
C VAL A 393 -10.37 37.20 2.56
N ALA A 394 -9.82 37.99 3.47
CA ALA A 394 -9.62 37.58 4.86
C ALA A 394 -10.94 37.25 5.58
N GLY A 395 -10.93 36.15 6.35
CA GLY A 395 -12.07 35.58 7.06
C GLY A 395 -12.93 34.63 6.22
N PHE A 396 -13.39 33.54 6.85
CA PHE A 396 -14.06 32.41 6.18
C PHE A 396 -15.44 32.76 5.58
N GLN A 397 -15.65 32.31 4.34
CA GLN A 397 -16.88 32.38 3.57
C GLN A 397 -17.24 30.99 3.01
N ALA A 398 -18.26 30.36 3.60
CA ALA A 398 -18.70 29.02 3.22
C ALA A 398 -19.10 28.92 1.74
N GLY A 399 -18.45 28.00 1.02
CA GLY A 399 -18.67 27.74 -0.41
C GLY A 399 -17.69 28.45 -1.35
N GLU A 400 -16.90 29.41 -0.84
CA GLU A 400 -15.86 30.11 -1.59
C GLU A 400 -14.45 29.74 -1.09
N ASP A 401 -14.32 29.41 0.20
CA ASP A 401 -13.05 29.13 0.88
C ASP A 401 -12.98 27.66 1.39
N PRO A 402 -11.77 27.11 1.66
CA PRO A 402 -11.57 25.74 2.13
C PRO A 402 -12.47 25.28 3.28
N THR A 403 -13.04 24.08 3.13
CA THR A 403 -14.05 23.52 4.06
C THR A 403 -13.68 22.14 4.63
N PHE A 404 -14.14 21.88 5.85
CA PHE A 404 -13.89 20.66 6.61
C PHE A 404 -15.21 20.09 7.13
N ASN A 405 -15.46 18.79 6.96
CA ASN A 405 -16.65 18.11 7.50
C ASN A 405 -16.28 16.83 8.26
N SER A 406 -16.76 16.71 9.50
CA SER A 406 -16.47 15.54 10.36
C SER A 406 -14.96 15.23 10.45
N VAL A 407 -14.15 16.25 10.70
CA VAL A 407 -12.70 16.13 10.92
C VAL A 407 -12.38 16.31 12.41
N LEU A 408 -11.64 15.37 13.00
CA LEU A 408 -11.05 15.50 14.32
C LEU A 408 -9.67 16.15 14.19
N PHE A 409 -9.45 17.24 14.94
CA PHE A 409 -8.16 17.90 15.04
C PHE A 409 -7.65 17.85 16.48
N ASP A 410 -6.51 17.17 16.66
CA ASP A 410 -5.67 17.23 17.84
C ASP A 410 -4.34 17.89 17.44
N CYS A 411 -4.25 19.21 17.64
CA CYS A 411 -3.06 19.98 17.30
C CYS A 411 -2.50 20.67 18.54
N ASP A 412 -1.28 20.35 18.96
CA ASP A 412 -0.63 20.91 20.16
C ASP A 412 -0.41 22.43 20.05
N GLY A 413 -0.10 22.93 18.85
CA GLY A 413 -0.03 24.36 18.54
C GLY A 413 -1.41 25.04 18.42
N GLY A 414 -2.49 24.26 18.49
CA GLY A 414 -3.87 24.69 18.28
C GLY A 414 -4.23 24.87 16.80
N ILE A 415 -5.39 25.50 16.55
CA ILE A 415 -5.94 25.69 15.21
C ILE A 415 -4.99 26.50 14.31
N ALA A 416 -4.48 27.63 14.81
CA ALA A 416 -3.70 28.58 14.01
C ALA A 416 -2.89 29.55 14.90
N THR A 417 -1.73 29.98 14.42
CA THR A 417 -0.83 30.97 15.04
C THR A 417 -0.97 32.37 14.42
N ALA A 418 -0.04 33.27 14.77
CA ALA A 418 -0.05 34.67 14.34
C ALA A 418 0.29 34.89 12.85
N ASN A 419 0.79 33.87 12.14
CA ASN A 419 1.11 33.95 10.71
C ASN A 419 -0.08 33.55 9.81
N SER A 420 -1.18 33.07 10.39
CA SER A 420 -2.40 32.66 9.70
C SER A 420 -3.52 33.71 9.84
N ASP A 421 -4.45 33.71 8.89
CA ASP A 421 -5.80 34.19 9.11
C ASP A 421 -6.55 33.27 10.10
N ALA A 422 -6.34 33.53 11.39
CA ALA A 422 -6.98 32.77 12.46
C ALA A 422 -8.52 32.87 12.43
N ALA A 423 -9.11 33.90 11.80
CA ALA A 423 -10.56 34.01 11.67
C ALA A 423 -11.08 33.10 10.56
N ALA A 424 -10.33 32.93 9.46
CA ALA A 424 -10.62 31.95 8.44
C ALA A 424 -10.49 30.52 8.98
N ALA A 425 -9.38 30.19 9.63
CA ALA A 425 -9.15 28.86 10.20
C ALA A 425 -10.24 28.46 11.23
N GLN A 426 -10.57 29.35 12.19
CA GLN A 426 -11.64 29.11 13.16
C GLN A 426 -13.02 29.00 12.51
N GLY A 427 -13.29 29.82 11.48
CA GLY A 427 -14.55 29.79 10.74
C GLY A 427 -14.74 28.49 9.95
N ALA A 428 -13.69 28.00 9.30
CA ALA A 428 -13.69 26.77 8.53
C ALA A 428 -13.95 25.53 9.41
N VAL A 429 -13.30 25.45 10.59
CA VAL A 429 -13.57 24.39 11.58
C VAL A 429 -15.01 24.50 12.10
N ALA A 430 -15.47 25.70 12.46
CA ALA A 430 -16.81 25.90 13.02
C ALA A 430 -17.97 25.81 12.00
N ALA A 431 -17.66 25.66 10.70
CA ALA A 431 -18.65 25.56 9.63
C ALA A 431 -19.48 24.27 9.67
N ASP A 432 -18.88 23.18 10.18
CA ASP A 432 -19.51 21.87 10.32
C ASP A 432 -19.52 21.45 11.79
N ALA A 433 -20.71 21.09 12.29
CA ALA A 433 -20.91 20.80 13.72
C ALA A 433 -20.36 19.43 14.17
N ASN A 434 -19.90 18.59 13.23
CA ASN A 434 -19.26 17.31 13.55
C ASN A 434 -17.73 17.44 13.61
N ASN A 435 -17.13 18.55 13.16
CA ASN A 435 -15.71 18.79 13.39
C ASN A 435 -15.41 18.84 14.90
N ALA A 436 -14.34 18.18 15.31
CA ALA A 436 -13.98 18.02 16.72
C ALA A 436 -12.60 18.63 17.01
N LEU A 437 -12.50 19.33 18.14
CA LEU A 437 -11.25 19.87 18.68
C LEU A 437 -10.99 19.18 20.02
N VAL A 438 -10.45 17.96 19.94
CA VAL A 438 -10.29 17.04 21.07
C VAL A 438 -9.01 16.25 20.91
N THR A 439 -8.43 15.81 22.03
CA THR A 439 -7.31 14.88 22.01
C THR A 439 -7.73 13.57 21.34
N ASP A 440 -6.94 13.09 20.39
CA ASP A 440 -7.22 11.84 19.70
C ASP A 440 -6.99 10.62 20.60
N THR A 441 -7.45 9.45 20.14
CA THR A 441 -7.21 8.18 20.83
C THR A 441 -6.74 7.07 19.91
N LEU A 442 -5.99 7.43 18.85
CA LEU A 442 -5.56 6.51 17.80
C LEU A 442 -4.80 5.31 18.36
N ALA A 443 -5.31 4.11 18.08
CA ALA A 443 -4.65 2.86 18.40
C ALA A 443 -3.54 2.59 17.38
N SER A 444 -2.34 2.24 17.84
CA SER A 444 -1.16 2.01 17.01
C SER A 444 -0.93 3.14 15.98
N VAL A 445 -1.06 4.39 16.42
CA VAL A 445 -0.88 5.64 15.63
C VAL A 445 -1.92 5.89 14.53
N LEU A 446 -2.60 4.87 14.00
CA LEU A 446 -3.39 4.99 12.76
C LEU A 446 -4.86 4.59 12.85
N PHE A 447 -5.24 3.72 13.79
CA PHE A 447 -6.58 3.11 13.84
C PHE A 447 -7.51 3.86 14.80
N PRO A 448 -8.81 4.07 14.46
CA PRO A 448 -9.71 4.90 15.25
C PRO A 448 -10.01 4.31 16.63
N GLY A 449 -9.78 5.11 17.67
CA GLY A 449 -10.12 4.81 19.06
C GLY A 449 -11.42 5.48 19.52
N PRO A 450 -11.71 5.47 20.84
CA PRO A 450 -12.97 5.97 21.39
C PRO A 450 -13.34 7.44 21.06
N ALA A 451 -12.38 8.33 20.84
CA ALA A 451 -12.63 9.72 20.45
C ALA A 451 -13.02 9.82 18.97
N GLU A 452 -12.28 9.15 18.09
CA GLU A 452 -12.54 9.10 16.65
C GLU A 452 -13.91 8.45 16.38
N LEU A 453 -14.21 7.35 17.06
CA LEU A 453 -15.51 6.66 17.01
C LEU A 453 -16.66 7.45 17.67
N GLY A 454 -16.34 8.55 18.38
CA GLY A 454 -17.31 9.50 18.90
C GLY A 454 -17.74 10.57 17.87
N VAL A 455 -16.99 10.75 16.79
CA VAL A 455 -17.31 11.71 15.72
C VAL A 455 -18.36 11.11 14.78
N THR A 456 -19.40 11.88 14.49
CA THR A 456 -20.40 11.48 13.49
C THR A 456 -19.82 11.68 12.09
N PRO A 457 -19.70 10.63 11.25
CA PRO A 457 -19.13 10.78 9.91
C PRO A 457 -20.05 11.55 8.97
N PHE A 458 -19.44 12.19 7.98
CA PHE A 458 -20.08 12.87 6.87
C PHE A 458 -20.25 11.91 5.68
N ASP A 459 -21.41 11.93 5.02
CA ASP A 459 -21.65 11.12 3.82
C ASP A 459 -20.99 11.76 2.58
N ALA A 460 -19.70 11.46 2.38
CA ALA A 460 -18.90 11.95 1.27
C ALA A 460 -19.48 11.57 -0.11
N SER A 461 -20.25 10.48 -0.20
CA SER A 461 -20.91 10.07 -1.46
C SER A 461 -21.93 11.10 -1.97
N THR A 462 -22.39 12.00 -1.09
CA THR A 462 -23.25 13.15 -1.47
C THR A 462 -22.51 14.26 -2.22
N VAL A 463 -21.17 14.27 -2.18
CA VAL A 463 -20.32 15.25 -2.88
C VAL A 463 -19.88 14.71 -4.23
N SER A 464 -19.45 13.45 -4.27
CA SER A 464 -19.01 12.76 -5.48
C SER A 464 -19.24 11.25 -5.36
N SER A 465 -19.71 10.62 -6.43
CA SER A 465 -19.90 9.16 -6.49
C SER A 465 -18.58 8.37 -6.54
N PHE A 466 -17.44 9.05 -6.55
CA PHE A 466 -16.13 8.43 -6.33
C PHE A 466 -15.97 7.92 -4.88
N PHE A 467 -16.55 8.65 -3.92
CA PHE A 467 -16.41 8.33 -2.51
C PHE A 467 -17.33 7.19 -2.09
N GLU A 468 -16.74 6.18 -1.47
CA GLU A 468 -17.48 5.15 -0.74
C GLU A 468 -18.06 5.72 0.56
N PRO A 469 -19.29 5.36 0.93
CA PRO A 469 -19.87 5.76 2.20
C PRO A 469 -19.23 4.97 3.35
N THR A 470 -18.57 5.68 4.27
CA THR A 470 -17.97 5.12 5.49
C THR A 470 -18.82 5.43 6.72
N THR A 471 -18.67 4.62 7.77
CA THR A 471 -19.36 4.80 9.07
C THR A 471 -18.41 5.26 10.18
N TYR A 472 -17.25 5.78 9.80
CA TYR A 472 -16.14 6.17 10.66
C TYR A 472 -15.37 7.35 10.04
N ILE A 473 -14.54 8.01 10.85
CA ILE A 473 -13.54 8.98 10.40
C ILE A 473 -12.13 8.36 10.48
N GLY A 474 -11.17 8.91 9.74
CA GLY A 474 -9.85 8.33 9.56
C GLY A 474 -9.74 7.51 8.28
N ALA A 475 -8.52 7.09 7.96
CA ALA A 475 -8.18 6.27 6.80
C ALA A 475 -8.46 4.76 6.96
N PHE A 476 -8.74 4.30 8.19
CA PHE A 476 -8.98 2.89 8.53
C PHE A 476 -10.26 2.72 9.34
N GLY A 477 -10.97 1.60 9.13
CA GLY A 477 -12.17 1.26 9.87
C GLY A 477 -11.92 0.66 11.27
N PRO A 478 -12.93 0.64 12.15
CA PRO A 478 -12.83 0.16 13.54
C PRO A 478 -12.53 -1.34 13.73
N ALA A 479 -12.57 -2.13 12.66
CA ALA A 479 -12.28 -3.56 12.68
C ALA A 479 -10.92 -3.89 12.03
N GLU A 480 -10.21 -2.88 11.53
CA GLU A 480 -8.90 -3.03 10.92
C GLU A 480 -7.79 -2.98 11.98
N THR A 481 -6.68 -3.67 11.70
CA THR A 481 -5.52 -3.80 12.59
C THR A 481 -4.24 -3.69 11.76
N VAL A 482 -3.08 -3.52 12.41
CA VAL A 482 -1.77 -3.45 11.74
C VAL A 482 -1.49 -4.61 10.76
N THR A 483 -2.05 -5.80 10.99
CA THR A 483 -1.92 -6.98 10.09
C THR A 483 -3.14 -7.23 9.20
N ASN A 484 -4.24 -6.50 9.39
CA ASN A 484 -5.50 -6.66 8.65
C ASN A 484 -6.11 -5.30 8.33
N ASN A 485 -5.62 -4.67 7.27
CA ASN A 485 -6.12 -3.41 6.73
C ASN A 485 -5.76 -3.34 5.23
N TRP A 486 -6.22 -2.31 4.51
CA TRP A 486 -5.96 -2.16 3.07
C TRP A 486 -4.49 -1.85 2.70
N ALA A 487 -3.69 -1.32 3.64
CA ALA A 487 -2.27 -1.01 3.47
C ALA A 487 -1.33 -2.17 3.86
N ALA A 488 -1.80 -3.10 4.70
CA ALA A 488 -0.98 -4.21 5.22
C ALA A 488 -0.46 -5.14 4.11
N GLY A 489 0.79 -5.58 4.25
CA GLY A 489 1.44 -6.56 3.38
C GLY A 489 2.06 -6.00 2.10
N TRP A 490 1.72 -4.76 1.71
CA TRP A 490 2.29 -4.12 0.51
C TRP A 490 2.93 -2.76 0.75
N THR A 491 2.68 -2.08 1.87
CA THR A 491 3.39 -0.84 2.21
C THR A 491 4.73 -1.12 2.89
N PHE A 492 5.74 -0.32 2.57
CA PHE A 492 7.04 -0.28 3.22
C PHE A 492 7.02 0.63 4.46
N ALA A 493 7.59 0.19 5.58
CA ALA A 493 7.82 0.97 6.81
C ALA A 493 6.60 1.71 7.44
N LEU A 494 5.36 1.43 7.02
CA LEU A 494 4.15 2.07 7.57
C LEU A 494 3.71 1.45 8.91
N PHE A 495 3.77 0.12 8.99
CA PHE A 495 3.46 -0.64 10.19
C PHE A 495 4.75 -1.22 10.78
N PRO A 496 4.80 -1.49 12.09
CA PRO A 496 5.90 -2.25 12.67
C PRO A 496 6.01 -3.63 12.00
N GLU A 497 7.23 -4.10 11.78
CA GLU A 497 7.44 -5.42 11.19
C GLU A 497 6.70 -6.51 11.98
N PRO A 498 6.01 -7.44 11.29
CA PRO A 498 5.29 -8.53 11.94
C PRO A 498 6.21 -9.32 12.87
N THR A 499 5.92 -9.28 14.17
CA THR A 499 6.58 -10.14 15.14
C THR A 499 5.83 -11.45 15.27
N CYS A 500 6.52 -12.52 15.66
CA CYS A 500 5.86 -13.79 15.92
C CYS A 500 4.84 -13.68 17.07
N PRO A 501 3.57 -14.09 16.86
CA PRO A 501 2.53 -13.95 17.86
C PRO A 501 2.80 -14.80 19.11
N THR A 502 2.16 -14.44 20.23
CA THR A 502 2.29 -15.23 21.46
C THR A 502 1.84 -16.67 21.23
N GLY A 503 2.74 -17.62 21.47
CA GLY A 503 2.53 -19.06 21.25
C GLY A 503 3.34 -19.65 20.10
N THR A 504 3.96 -18.84 19.25
CA THR A 504 5.00 -19.26 18.29
C THR A 504 6.38 -18.78 18.72
N THR A 505 7.42 -19.22 18.01
CA THR A 505 8.79 -18.71 18.20
C THR A 505 9.38 -18.29 16.87
N ASP A 506 10.07 -17.16 16.83
CA ASP A 506 10.90 -16.75 15.70
C ASP A 506 11.94 -17.83 15.36
N SER A 507 11.94 -18.28 14.10
CA SER A 507 12.87 -19.31 13.61
C SER A 507 14.29 -18.76 13.36
N GLY A 508 14.48 -17.44 13.36
CA GLY A 508 15.74 -16.76 13.12
C GLY A 508 16.10 -16.62 11.64
N PHE A 509 15.12 -16.74 10.75
CA PHE A 509 15.23 -16.52 9.31
C PHE A 509 13.89 -16.04 8.73
N ASP A 510 13.94 -15.42 7.56
CA ASP A 510 12.78 -15.03 6.76
C ASP A 510 12.65 -15.92 5.51
N ILE A 511 11.46 -15.89 4.91
CA ILE A 511 11.23 -16.36 3.54
C ILE A 511 10.60 -15.18 2.80
N GLN A 512 11.20 -14.77 1.67
CA GLN A 512 10.72 -13.64 0.86
C GLN A 512 10.51 -12.35 1.67
N GLY A 513 11.41 -12.05 2.63
CA GLY A 513 11.33 -10.88 3.49
C GLY A 513 10.30 -10.96 4.62
N LYS A 514 9.61 -12.10 4.80
CA LYS A 514 8.65 -12.32 5.90
C LYS A 514 9.24 -13.23 6.96
N THR A 515 9.22 -12.78 8.22
CA THR A 515 9.62 -13.56 9.39
C THR A 515 8.93 -14.93 9.42
N VAL A 516 9.72 -15.99 9.65
CA VAL A 516 9.20 -17.34 9.85
C VAL A 516 8.96 -17.61 11.34
N CYS A 517 7.72 -17.91 11.67
CA CYS A 517 7.26 -18.13 13.04
C CYS A 517 6.90 -19.59 13.28
N ARG A 518 7.82 -20.33 13.90
CA ARG A 518 7.66 -21.75 14.22
C ARG A 518 6.50 -22.01 15.19
N LEU A 519 5.61 -22.89 14.76
CA LEU A 519 4.60 -23.56 15.55
C LEU A 519 5.10 -24.99 15.81
N SER A 520 5.22 -25.41 17.08
CA SER A 520 5.82 -26.71 17.42
C SER A 520 5.21 -27.32 18.69
N GLY A 521 5.15 -28.66 18.73
CA GLY A 521 4.71 -29.39 19.92
C GLY A 521 3.28 -29.09 20.34
N GLN A 522 3.03 -29.01 21.65
CA GLN A 522 1.68 -28.95 22.22
C GLN A 522 1.23 -27.53 22.57
N ILE A 523 0.17 -27.08 21.88
CA ILE A 523 -0.52 -25.81 22.09
C ILE A 523 -1.56 -26.00 23.18
N SER A 524 -1.34 -25.46 24.38
CA SER A 524 -2.20 -25.66 25.56
C SER A 524 -3.02 -24.41 25.95
N SER A 525 -3.09 -23.43 25.06
CA SER A 525 -3.87 -22.19 25.18
C SER A 525 -4.26 -21.69 23.80
N ASP A 526 -5.26 -20.80 23.73
CA ASP A 526 -5.66 -20.18 22.46
C ASP A 526 -4.50 -19.40 21.82
N ILE A 527 -4.23 -19.69 20.55
CA ILE A 527 -3.22 -19.00 19.72
C ILE A 527 -3.93 -18.37 18.52
N ARG A 528 -3.45 -17.19 18.12
CA ARG A 528 -3.84 -16.53 16.87
C ARG A 528 -2.63 -16.32 15.98
N LEU A 529 -2.61 -16.98 14.82
CA LEU A 529 -1.63 -16.74 13.77
C LEU A 529 -2.07 -15.53 12.96
N THR A 530 -1.30 -14.45 13.03
CA THR A 530 -1.56 -13.19 12.35
C THR A 530 -0.93 -13.15 10.97
N ARG A 531 -1.52 -12.35 10.06
CA ARG A 531 -0.89 -11.99 8.78
C ARG A 531 0.48 -11.35 8.96
N GLY A 532 1.27 -11.36 7.88
CA GLY A 532 2.59 -10.74 7.80
C GLY A 532 3.76 -11.71 8.00
N ASN A 533 3.55 -12.79 8.76
CA ASN A 533 4.53 -13.87 8.95
C ASN A 533 4.22 -15.08 8.05
N TYR A 534 5.25 -15.88 7.74
CA TYR A 534 5.08 -17.30 7.42
C TYR A 534 5.10 -18.12 8.71
N TYR A 535 4.50 -19.31 8.70
CA TYR A 535 4.47 -20.19 9.88
C TYR A 535 4.99 -21.59 9.56
N GLU A 536 6.17 -21.90 10.05
CA GLU A 536 6.76 -23.24 10.00
C GLU A 536 6.02 -24.16 10.98
N ILE A 537 5.42 -25.23 10.47
CA ILE A 537 4.90 -26.36 11.26
C ILE A 537 6.12 -27.25 11.52
N ALA A 538 6.66 -27.26 12.74
CA ALA A 538 7.86 -28.04 13.05
C ALA A 538 7.53 -29.30 13.85
N GLY A 539 7.71 -30.45 13.19
CA GLY A 539 7.28 -31.77 13.59
C GLY A 539 5.76 -31.87 13.74
N ARG A 540 5.35 -32.78 14.63
CA ARG A 540 3.97 -32.85 15.09
C ARG A 540 3.60 -31.64 15.95
N VAL A 541 2.55 -30.94 15.54
CA VAL A 541 1.87 -29.89 16.33
C VAL A 541 0.54 -30.42 16.85
N ASP A 542 0.34 -30.40 18.18
CA ASP A 542 -0.92 -30.77 18.83
C ASP A 542 -1.68 -29.51 19.30
N VAL A 543 -2.84 -29.21 18.70
CA VAL A 543 -3.79 -28.22 19.24
C VAL A 543 -4.56 -28.86 20.38
N GLY A 544 -4.30 -28.37 21.59
CA GLY A 544 -4.86 -28.85 22.85
C GLY A 544 -4.42 -30.26 23.27
N VAL A 545 -5.03 -30.74 24.34
CA VAL A 545 -4.88 -32.10 24.87
C VAL A 545 -6.24 -32.76 24.91
N ASP A 546 -6.34 -33.95 24.30
CA ASP A 546 -7.56 -34.76 24.19
C ASP A 546 -8.43 -34.72 25.46
N THR A 547 -9.63 -34.13 25.34
CA THR A 547 -10.62 -34.08 26.41
C THR A 547 -11.38 -35.39 26.60
N GLY A 548 -11.12 -36.41 25.79
CA GLY A 548 -11.79 -37.70 25.83
C GLY A 548 -13.16 -37.70 25.14
N PRO A 549 -13.79 -38.87 25.00
CA PRO A 549 -15.04 -39.07 24.25
C PRO A 549 -16.29 -38.46 24.90
N ASP A 550 -16.17 -37.96 26.13
CA ASP A 550 -17.21 -37.28 26.92
C ASP A 550 -16.79 -35.88 27.41
N GLY A 551 -15.62 -35.38 26.96
CA GLY A 551 -15.08 -34.08 27.37
C GLY A 551 -14.52 -34.02 28.81
N ALA A 552 -14.43 -35.14 29.52
CA ALA A 552 -14.05 -35.19 30.94
C ALA A 552 -12.71 -35.91 31.24
N ALA A 553 -11.84 -36.11 30.25
CA ALA A 553 -10.54 -36.76 30.43
C ALA A 553 -9.65 -36.03 31.45
N THR A 554 -8.98 -36.80 32.31
CA THR A 554 -8.06 -36.24 33.30
C THR A 554 -6.80 -35.73 32.62
N GLY A 555 -6.60 -34.40 32.61
CA GLY A 555 -5.49 -33.75 31.93
C GLY A 555 -5.80 -33.28 30.51
N GLY A 556 -7.05 -33.44 30.05
CA GLY A 556 -7.52 -32.75 28.84
C GLY A 556 -7.49 -31.23 29.00
N VAL A 557 -7.06 -30.54 27.96
CA VAL A 557 -6.88 -29.08 27.92
C VAL A 557 -7.31 -28.61 26.53
N PRO A 558 -8.57 -28.17 26.36
CA PRO A 558 -9.02 -27.64 25.08
C PRO A 558 -8.27 -26.33 24.77
N ALA A 559 -7.93 -26.13 23.50
CA ALA A 559 -7.34 -24.90 22.99
C ALA A 559 -7.89 -24.59 21.59
N SER A 560 -7.77 -23.34 21.14
CA SER A 560 -8.07 -22.97 19.75
C SER A 560 -6.83 -22.49 18.98
N LEU A 561 -6.73 -22.91 17.72
CA LEU A 561 -5.79 -22.37 16.74
C LEU A 561 -6.58 -21.48 15.76
N THR A 562 -6.50 -20.17 15.94
CA THR A 562 -7.13 -19.20 15.04
C THR A 562 -6.14 -18.70 14.00
N ILE A 563 -6.49 -18.76 12.72
CA ILE A 563 -5.63 -18.40 11.60
C ILE A 563 -6.33 -17.28 10.80
N GLU A 564 -5.61 -16.19 10.54
CA GLU A 564 -6.12 -15.07 9.73
C GLU A 564 -6.07 -15.36 8.23
N SER A 565 -7.01 -14.78 7.46
CA SER A 565 -6.99 -14.82 5.99
C SER A 565 -5.63 -14.38 5.42
N GLY A 566 -5.08 -15.07 4.44
CA GLY A 566 -3.79 -14.71 3.84
C GLY A 566 -2.56 -15.16 4.65
N VAL A 567 -2.75 -15.92 5.72
CA VAL A 567 -1.66 -16.63 6.39
C VAL A 567 -1.30 -17.90 5.62
N THR A 568 0.00 -18.12 5.42
CA THR A 568 0.56 -19.36 4.89
C THR A 568 1.34 -20.09 5.99
N LEU A 569 0.99 -21.36 6.19
CA LEU A 569 1.71 -22.32 7.02
C LEU A 569 2.42 -23.33 6.11
N PHE A 570 3.61 -23.80 6.52
CA PHE A 570 4.35 -24.79 5.76
C PHE A 570 5.04 -25.84 6.63
N GLY A 571 5.14 -27.08 6.15
CA GLY A 571 6.07 -28.09 6.69
C GLY A 571 7.43 -28.01 5.98
N ASN A 572 8.52 -28.12 6.74
CA ASN A 572 9.90 -28.19 6.24
C ASN A 572 10.30 -29.63 5.94
N GLU A 573 10.02 -30.53 6.89
CA GLU A 573 10.27 -31.96 6.79
C GLU A 573 8.96 -32.72 6.54
N GLY A 574 9.08 -33.92 5.95
CA GLY A 574 7.92 -34.73 5.58
C GLY A 574 7.02 -35.09 6.77
N ASP A 575 7.59 -35.34 7.95
CA ASP A 575 6.85 -35.67 9.17
C ASP A 575 6.33 -34.46 9.97
N ASP A 576 6.24 -33.29 9.32
CA ASP A 576 5.56 -32.10 9.84
C ASP A 576 4.04 -32.17 9.61
N TYR A 577 3.23 -32.10 10.67
CA TYR A 577 1.76 -32.16 10.57
C TYR A 577 1.05 -31.57 11.79
N VAL A 578 -0.22 -31.19 11.61
CA VAL A 578 -1.06 -30.62 12.67
C VAL A 578 -2.15 -31.60 13.10
N VAL A 579 -2.27 -31.84 14.40
CA VAL A 579 -3.33 -32.62 15.04
C VAL A 579 -4.19 -31.69 15.91
N VAL A 580 -5.49 -31.60 15.64
CA VAL A 580 -6.46 -30.91 16.50
C VAL A 580 -7.13 -31.97 17.37
N ASN A 581 -6.83 -31.98 18.67
CA ASN A 581 -7.32 -33.00 19.60
C ASN A 581 -8.78 -32.76 20.02
N ARG A 582 -9.50 -33.83 20.42
CA ARG A 582 -10.92 -33.73 20.85
C ARG A 582 -11.10 -32.64 21.90
N GLY A 583 -12.15 -31.84 21.72
CA GLY A 583 -12.47 -30.67 22.55
C GLY A 583 -11.72 -29.38 22.16
N SER A 584 -10.76 -29.46 21.24
CA SER A 584 -10.00 -28.32 20.71
C SER A 584 -10.52 -27.90 19.34
N GLN A 585 -10.18 -26.69 18.90
CA GLN A 585 -10.76 -26.09 17.70
C GLN A 585 -9.69 -25.49 16.77
N ILE A 586 -9.96 -25.49 15.46
CA ILE A 586 -9.20 -24.73 14.47
C ILE A 586 -10.12 -23.79 13.72
N PHE A 587 -9.70 -22.54 13.53
CA PHE A 587 -10.46 -21.52 12.80
C PHE A 587 -9.60 -20.99 11.65
N SER A 588 -9.69 -21.62 10.49
CA SER A 588 -9.01 -21.20 9.27
C SER A 588 -9.86 -20.16 8.53
N ASN A 589 -9.60 -18.87 8.77
CA ASN A 589 -10.48 -17.78 8.36
C ASN A 589 -10.07 -17.13 7.03
N GLY A 590 -9.87 -17.93 5.98
CA GLY A 590 -9.58 -17.42 4.64
C GLY A 590 -10.71 -16.57 4.04
N THR A 591 -10.37 -15.80 3.01
CA THR A 591 -11.31 -15.12 2.12
C THR A 591 -11.00 -15.44 0.66
N ALA A 592 -11.92 -15.15 -0.26
CA ALA A 592 -11.68 -15.36 -1.71
C ALA A 592 -10.48 -14.57 -2.26
N ALA A 593 -10.15 -13.42 -1.67
CA ALA A 593 -8.99 -12.61 -2.05
C ALA A 593 -7.71 -13.00 -1.29
N ASN A 594 -7.85 -13.53 -0.08
CA ASN A 594 -6.75 -13.90 0.81
C ASN A 594 -7.05 -15.27 1.45
N PRO A 595 -6.82 -16.39 0.74
CA PRO A 595 -7.03 -17.73 1.31
C PRO A 595 -6.06 -17.99 2.46
N VAL A 596 -6.37 -18.95 3.32
CA VAL A 596 -5.37 -19.57 4.20
C VAL A 596 -4.72 -20.70 3.43
N VAL A 597 -3.39 -20.79 3.45
CA VAL A 597 -2.63 -21.82 2.73
C VAL A 597 -1.86 -22.70 3.73
N PHE A 598 -1.94 -24.01 3.54
CA PHE A 598 -1.08 -25.00 4.19
C PHE A 598 -0.30 -25.75 3.09
N THR A 599 1.03 -25.79 3.17
CA THR A 599 1.89 -26.30 2.08
C THR A 599 3.26 -26.78 2.59
N SER A 600 4.26 -26.89 1.72
CA SER A 600 5.65 -27.24 2.04
C SER A 600 6.60 -26.04 1.97
N GLU A 601 7.80 -26.14 2.58
CA GLU A 601 8.87 -25.15 2.40
C GLU A 601 9.29 -25.05 0.92
N ALA A 602 9.29 -26.18 0.20
CA ALA A 602 9.64 -26.23 -1.21
C ALA A 602 8.71 -25.41 -2.10
N ASP A 603 7.41 -25.35 -1.77
CA ASP A 603 6.41 -24.53 -2.45
C ASP A 603 6.56 -23.03 -2.12
N VAL A 604 6.74 -22.66 -0.85
CA VAL A 604 6.89 -21.22 -0.48
C VAL A 604 8.23 -20.62 -0.87
N THR A 605 9.23 -21.46 -1.21
CA THR A 605 10.54 -21.05 -1.70
C THR A 605 10.73 -21.23 -3.21
N ASP A 606 9.67 -21.65 -3.94
CA ASP A 606 9.72 -21.98 -5.38
C ASP A 606 10.87 -22.96 -5.74
N SER A 607 11.28 -23.83 -4.81
CA SER A 607 12.45 -24.73 -4.96
C SER A 607 12.09 -26.15 -5.41
N GLN A 608 10.80 -26.43 -5.62
CA GLN A 608 10.29 -27.67 -6.22
C GLN A 608 10.89 -27.92 -7.61
N VAL A 609 11.44 -29.12 -7.84
CA VAL A 609 12.04 -29.51 -9.13
C VAL A 609 10.98 -29.79 -10.22
N ASP A 610 9.79 -30.23 -9.80
CA ASP A 610 8.64 -30.51 -10.67
C ASP A 610 7.35 -30.06 -9.94
N PRO A 611 7.05 -28.74 -9.90
CA PRO A 611 5.92 -28.19 -9.14
C PRO A 611 4.56 -28.77 -9.56
N GLU A 612 4.41 -29.17 -10.84
CA GLU A 612 3.16 -29.75 -11.34
C GLU A 612 2.86 -31.12 -10.70
N ASN A 613 3.89 -31.87 -10.31
CA ASN A 613 3.79 -33.24 -9.79
C ASN A 613 4.35 -33.39 -8.35
N ALA A 614 4.65 -32.29 -7.66
CA ALA A 614 5.11 -32.31 -6.27
C ALA A 614 3.98 -32.78 -5.34
N ILE A 615 4.22 -33.84 -4.57
CA ILE A 615 3.27 -34.49 -3.64
C ILE A 615 4.04 -34.99 -2.41
N GLY A 616 3.36 -35.14 -1.26
CA GLY A 616 3.94 -35.77 -0.08
C GLY A 616 5.18 -35.07 0.47
N GLU A 617 5.19 -33.73 0.47
CA GLU A 617 6.31 -32.91 0.94
C GLU A 617 6.20 -32.57 2.44
N TRP A 618 5.00 -32.68 3.01
CA TRP A 618 4.71 -32.61 4.45
C TRP A 618 3.53 -33.54 4.78
N GLY A 619 3.19 -33.72 6.05
CA GLY A 619 2.20 -34.70 6.48
C GLY A 619 0.76 -34.31 6.14
N GLY A 620 0.24 -33.22 6.68
CA GLY A 620 -1.15 -32.77 6.47
C GLY A 620 -1.87 -32.33 7.75
N LEU A 621 -3.21 -32.33 7.71
CA LEU A 621 -4.08 -31.91 8.82
C LEU A 621 -4.90 -33.08 9.37
N VAL A 622 -4.95 -33.23 10.70
CA VAL A 622 -5.71 -34.28 11.39
C VAL A 622 -6.64 -33.68 12.42
N ILE A 623 -7.96 -33.73 12.18
CA ILE A 623 -8.99 -33.15 13.03
C ILE A 623 -9.72 -34.26 13.78
N LEU A 624 -9.61 -34.27 15.12
CA LEU A 624 -10.17 -35.30 16.00
C LEU A 624 -11.37 -34.77 16.77
N GLY A 625 -12.57 -35.25 16.45
CA GLY A 625 -13.81 -34.91 17.14
C GLY A 625 -14.35 -36.02 18.05
N SER A 626 -15.32 -35.65 18.87
CA SER A 626 -16.01 -36.48 19.86
C SER A 626 -17.38 -37.02 19.39
N ALA A 627 -17.66 -37.00 18.08
CA ALA A 627 -18.94 -37.45 17.52
C ALA A 627 -19.05 -38.99 17.39
N PRO A 628 -20.28 -39.53 17.29
CA PRO A 628 -20.50 -40.97 17.21
C PRO A 628 -19.84 -41.65 16.01
N ILE A 629 -19.11 -42.74 16.27
CA ILE A 629 -18.51 -43.61 15.26
C ILE A 629 -19.06 -45.05 15.38
N ASN A 630 -18.96 -45.83 14.30
CA ASN A 630 -19.53 -47.18 14.22
C ASN A 630 -18.50 -48.33 14.39
N ARG A 631 -17.21 -47.99 14.46
CA ARG A 631 -16.09 -48.93 14.65
C ARG A 631 -15.29 -48.47 15.86
N CYS A 632 -15.39 -49.21 16.96
CA CYS A 632 -14.65 -48.95 18.18
C CYS A 632 -13.36 -49.79 18.20
N ARG A 633 -12.27 -49.26 18.77
CA ARG A 633 -11.02 -50.00 19.03
C ARG A 633 -11.22 -51.11 20.07
N ASP A 634 -11.99 -50.80 21.11
CA ASP A 634 -12.32 -51.71 22.21
C ASP A 634 -13.73 -52.31 22.07
N ALA A 635 -14.10 -53.20 22.99
CA ALA A 635 -15.41 -53.86 23.04
C ALA A 635 -16.59 -52.95 23.47
N ALA A 636 -16.51 -51.65 23.15
CA ALA A 636 -17.57 -50.67 23.35
C ALA A 636 -18.75 -50.90 22.38
N THR A 637 -19.88 -50.25 22.64
CA THR A 637 -21.06 -50.33 21.77
C THR A 637 -20.93 -49.28 20.66
N PRO A 638 -21.01 -49.65 19.37
CA PRO A 638 -21.03 -48.68 18.26
C PRO A 638 -22.04 -47.55 18.47
N GLY A 639 -21.59 -46.31 18.27
CA GLY A 639 -22.38 -45.09 18.50
C GLY A 639 -22.62 -44.71 19.96
N SER A 640 -21.95 -45.34 20.94
CA SER A 640 -21.97 -44.88 22.34
C SER A 640 -20.80 -43.93 22.65
N ALA A 641 -20.93 -43.15 23.72
CA ALA A 641 -19.86 -42.27 24.23
C ALA A 641 -18.60 -42.99 24.76
N GLN A 642 -18.49 -44.31 24.58
CA GLN A 642 -17.28 -45.10 24.85
C GLN A 642 -16.71 -45.71 23.58
N CYS A 643 -17.33 -45.48 22.43
CA CYS A 643 -16.85 -45.94 21.14
C CYS A 643 -15.86 -44.92 20.58
N GLU A 644 -14.58 -45.17 20.85
CA GLU A 644 -13.47 -44.42 20.28
C GLU A 644 -12.57 -45.33 19.44
N ASN A 645 -11.79 -44.74 18.56
CA ASN A 645 -10.83 -45.41 17.69
C ASN A 645 -9.62 -44.50 17.43
N ILE A 646 -8.61 -44.98 16.72
CA ILE A 646 -7.39 -44.22 16.39
C ILE A 646 -7.27 -44.01 14.88
N VAL A 647 -6.70 -42.86 14.47
CA VAL A 647 -6.19 -42.66 13.11
C VAL A 647 -4.92 -43.50 12.96
N GLU A 648 -4.77 -44.20 11.84
CA GLU A 648 -3.57 -45.00 11.56
C GLU A 648 -2.37 -44.07 11.29
N GLY A 649 -1.14 -44.57 11.45
CA GLY A 649 0.09 -43.76 11.36
C GLY A 649 0.35 -42.82 12.53
N VAL A 650 -0.65 -42.07 13.02
CA VAL A 650 -0.48 -41.00 14.02
C VAL A 650 -0.36 -41.55 15.45
N THR A 651 0.89 -41.69 15.91
CA THR A 651 1.23 -42.26 17.22
C THR A 651 2.05 -41.32 18.09
N SER A 652 2.18 -41.66 19.37
CA SER A 652 3.00 -40.94 20.37
C SER A 652 2.69 -39.44 20.57
N PRO A 653 1.48 -39.07 21.05
CA PRO A 653 0.37 -39.94 21.50
C PRO A 653 -0.50 -40.44 20.34
N GLU A 654 -1.34 -41.45 20.59
CA GLU A 654 -2.32 -41.92 19.60
C GLU A 654 -3.33 -40.81 19.27
N ALA A 655 -3.66 -40.63 17.99
CA ALA A 655 -4.72 -39.73 17.55
C ALA A 655 -6.11 -40.36 17.78
N VAL A 656 -6.62 -40.24 19.01
CA VAL A 656 -7.90 -40.85 19.41
C VAL A 656 -9.09 -39.97 19.01
N TYR A 657 -10.07 -40.56 18.33
CA TYR A 657 -11.32 -39.90 17.91
C TYR A 657 -12.56 -40.69 18.30
N GLY A 658 -13.71 -40.03 18.20
CA GLY A 658 -15.03 -40.59 18.46
C GLY A 658 -15.52 -40.35 19.88
N GLY A 659 -16.83 -40.44 20.06
CA GLY A 659 -17.48 -40.22 21.34
C GLY A 659 -19.01 -40.16 21.24
N GLY A 660 -19.62 -39.38 22.12
CA GLY A 660 -21.08 -39.27 22.24
C GLY A 660 -21.72 -38.06 21.56
N ASP A 661 -20.96 -37.04 21.16
CA ASP A 661 -21.51 -35.73 20.81
C ASP A 661 -21.67 -35.53 19.30
N ALA A 662 -22.87 -35.82 18.79
CA ALA A 662 -23.16 -35.59 17.37
C ALA A 662 -23.05 -34.10 16.95
N ALA A 663 -23.11 -33.16 17.90
CA ALA A 663 -22.99 -31.73 17.65
C ALA A 663 -21.58 -31.18 17.92
N ASP A 664 -20.59 -32.07 18.10
CA ASP A 664 -19.16 -31.73 18.23
C ASP A 664 -18.72 -30.66 17.20
N ASP A 665 -18.01 -29.68 17.72
CA ASP A 665 -17.56 -28.46 17.02
C ASP A 665 -16.04 -28.36 17.14
N SER A 666 -15.35 -28.83 16.11
CA SER A 666 -13.89 -28.73 15.96
C SER A 666 -13.46 -27.39 15.32
N GLY A 667 -14.38 -26.41 15.20
CA GLY A 667 -14.13 -25.08 14.66
C GLY A 667 -14.61 -24.90 13.20
N SER A 668 -13.85 -24.15 12.39
CA SER A 668 -14.25 -23.83 11.03
C SER A 668 -13.11 -23.69 10.02
N PHE A 669 -13.45 -23.93 8.76
CA PHE A 669 -12.61 -23.68 7.58
C PHE A 669 -13.37 -22.82 6.58
N ALA A 670 -12.76 -21.71 6.18
CA ALA A 670 -13.22 -20.81 5.12
C ALA A 670 -12.05 -20.55 4.16
N TYR A 671 -12.27 -20.67 2.84
CA TYR A 671 -11.28 -20.39 1.78
C TYR A 671 -9.87 -20.91 2.13
N THR A 672 -9.79 -22.21 2.42
CA THR A 672 -8.56 -22.88 2.85
C THR A 672 -8.03 -23.75 1.72
N LEU A 673 -6.74 -23.60 1.41
CA LEU A 673 -6.01 -24.37 0.43
C LEU A 673 -4.97 -25.22 1.15
N VAL A 674 -5.00 -26.54 0.92
CA VAL A 674 -3.98 -27.50 1.37
C VAL A 674 -3.27 -28.00 0.12
N LYS A 675 -1.94 -27.90 0.07
CA LYS A 675 -1.12 -28.33 -1.08
C LYS A 675 -0.04 -29.32 -0.66
N HIS A 676 0.36 -30.21 -1.56
CA HIS A 676 1.61 -30.99 -1.47
C HIS A 676 1.76 -31.85 -0.19
N ALA A 677 0.64 -32.20 0.44
CA ALA A 677 0.63 -32.98 1.67
C ALA A 677 0.68 -34.51 1.40
N GLY A 678 0.70 -35.28 2.47
CA GLY A 678 0.53 -36.74 2.48
C GLY A 678 1.78 -37.58 2.65
N TYR A 679 2.84 -37.04 3.25
CA TYR A 679 4.04 -37.81 3.56
C TYR A 679 3.76 -39.02 4.48
N ALA A 680 4.49 -40.12 4.26
CA ALA A 680 4.38 -41.36 5.00
C ALA A 680 4.94 -41.27 6.42
N ILE A 681 4.07 -41.17 7.44
CA ILE A 681 4.50 -41.09 8.83
C ILE A 681 4.76 -42.48 9.42
N ASN A 682 5.91 -42.62 10.10
CA ASN A 682 6.43 -43.83 10.75
C ASN A 682 6.78 -45.02 9.82
N THR A 683 5.93 -45.41 8.87
CA THR A 683 6.16 -46.52 7.94
C THR A 683 5.49 -46.29 6.59
N GLN A 684 6.17 -46.68 5.50
CA GLN A 684 5.62 -46.68 4.14
C GLN A 684 4.27 -47.41 4.06
N GLY A 685 3.25 -46.81 3.45
CA GLY A 685 1.86 -47.29 3.50
C GLY A 685 1.00 -46.67 4.63
N ASN A 686 1.53 -45.68 5.35
CA ASN A 686 0.82 -44.82 6.30
C ASN A 686 1.09 -43.34 5.94
N GLU A 687 0.93 -43.02 4.68
CA GLU A 687 0.74 -41.67 4.16
C GLU A 687 -0.41 -40.98 4.94
N LEU A 688 -0.34 -39.64 5.02
CA LEU A 688 -1.39 -38.85 5.66
C LEU A 688 -2.33 -38.27 4.59
N ASN A 689 -3.57 -38.01 5.00
CA ASN A 689 -4.51 -37.29 4.13
C ASN A 689 -4.23 -35.80 4.16
N GLY A 690 -4.56 -35.09 3.08
CA GLY A 690 -4.46 -33.63 3.06
C GLY A 690 -5.28 -32.99 4.19
N ILE A 691 -6.52 -33.48 4.37
CA ILE A 691 -7.30 -33.24 5.60
C ILE A 691 -7.99 -34.53 6.06
N THR A 692 -7.69 -34.97 7.28
CA THR A 692 -8.41 -36.04 7.96
C THR A 692 -9.48 -35.47 8.89
N PHE A 693 -10.76 -35.84 8.68
CA PHE A 693 -11.84 -35.56 9.62
C PHE A 693 -12.25 -36.85 10.36
N ALA A 694 -11.75 -37.03 11.58
CA ALA A 694 -12.02 -38.24 12.36
C ALA A 694 -12.98 -37.97 13.53
N GLY A 695 -14.17 -38.58 13.51
CA GLY A 695 -15.17 -38.37 14.56
C GLY A 695 -15.69 -36.93 14.69
N VAL A 696 -15.59 -36.09 13.65
CA VAL A 696 -15.94 -34.66 13.71
C VAL A 696 -17.46 -34.45 13.59
N GLY A 697 -18.04 -33.63 14.47
CA GLY A 697 -19.51 -33.47 14.58
C GLY A 697 -20.14 -32.48 13.59
N THR A 698 -21.46 -32.30 13.73
CA THR A 698 -22.23 -31.36 12.89
C THR A 698 -22.10 -29.89 13.31
N GLY A 699 -21.36 -29.57 14.37
CA GLY A 699 -21.08 -28.19 14.78
C GLY A 699 -20.01 -27.53 13.90
N THR A 700 -19.04 -28.33 13.46
CA THR A 700 -17.90 -27.89 12.63
C THR A 700 -18.34 -27.37 11.26
N GLU A 701 -17.97 -26.13 10.91
CA GLU A 701 -18.30 -25.52 9.62
C GLU A 701 -17.14 -25.58 8.61
N VAL A 702 -17.29 -26.35 7.53
CA VAL A 702 -16.26 -26.46 6.48
C VAL A 702 -16.80 -25.88 5.17
N ASN A 703 -16.18 -24.82 4.64
CA ASN A 703 -16.66 -24.11 3.47
C ASN A 703 -15.53 -23.58 2.57
N TYR A 704 -15.64 -23.76 1.25
CA TYR A 704 -14.61 -23.35 0.27
C TYR A 704 -13.23 -23.92 0.61
N VAL A 705 -13.11 -25.24 0.58
CA VAL A 705 -11.83 -25.93 0.79
C VAL A 705 -11.32 -26.50 -0.52
N GLN A 706 -10.02 -26.34 -0.78
CA GLN A 706 -9.30 -27.05 -1.82
C GLN A 706 -8.18 -27.89 -1.22
N VAL A 707 -8.05 -29.14 -1.69
CA VAL A 707 -6.85 -29.95 -1.48
C VAL A 707 -6.24 -30.28 -2.84
N HIS A 708 -4.94 -30.01 -2.98
CA HIS A 708 -4.22 -30.10 -4.23
C HIS A 708 -2.94 -30.91 -4.06
N ASN A 709 -2.71 -31.87 -4.96
CA ASN A 709 -1.47 -32.64 -5.04
C ASN A 709 -1.11 -33.32 -3.70
N ASN A 710 -2.06 -34.03 -3.11
CA ASN A 710 -1.81 -34.93 -1.96
C ASN A 710 -1.33 -36.32 -2.44
N SER A 711 -0.36 -36.95 -1.78
CA SER A 711 0.11 -38.31 -2.11
C SER A 711 -0.75 -39.46 -1.57
N ASP A 712 -1.89 -39.13 -0.95
CA ASP A 712 -2.94 -40.03 -0.45
C ASP A 712 -4.31 -39.35 -0.68
N ASP A 713 -5.38 -39.86 -0.08
CA ASP A 713 -6.72 -39.26 -0.02
C ASP A 713 -6.66 -37.74 0.21
N GLY A 714 -7.26 -36.95 -0.69
CA GLY A 714 -7.33 -35.49 -0.52
C GLY A 714 -8.07 -35.09 0.76
N VAL A 715 -9.18 -35.77 1.07
CA VAL A 715 -9.93 -35.60 2.32
C VAL A 715 -10.54 -36.94 2.75
N GLU A 716 -10.13 -37.48 3.91
CA GLU A 716 -10.69 -38.72 4.46
C GLU A 716 -11.64 -38.44 5.66
N PHE A 717 -12.65 -39.29 5.84
CA PHE A 717 -13.66 -39.19 6.90
C PHE A 717 -13.75 -40.47 7.76
N PHE A 718 -13.21 -40.42 8.97
CA PHE A 718 -13.37 -41.52 9.95
C PHE A 718 -14.62 -41.33 10.81
N GLY A 719 -15.80 -41.51 10.22
CA GLY A 719 -17.10 -41.38 10.91
C GLY A 719 -17.44 -39.92 11.27
N GLY A 720 -18.28 -39.73 12.29
CA GLY A 720 -18.80 -38.41 12.65
C GLY A 720 -19.96 -37.95 11.74
N GLY A 721 -20.11 -36.63 11.59
CA GLY A 721 -21.22 -35.97 10.89
C GLY A 721 -20.91 -34.60 10.28
N VAL A 722 -19.64 -34.21 10.18
CA VAL A 722 -19.20 -32.95 9.56
C VAL A 722 -19.78 -32.74 8.16
N ASN A 723 -20.06 -31.48 7.80
CA ASN A 723 -20.62 -31.11 6.51
C ASN A 723 -19.68 -30.15 5.77
N ILE A 724 -19.26 -30.51 4.56
CA ILE A 724 -18.46 -29.63 3.69
C ILE A 724 -19.35 -28.96 2.64
N LYS A 725 -19.21 -27.65 2.49
CA LYS A 725 -19.82 -26.84 1.41
C LYS A 725 -18.70 -26.39 0.48
N HIS A 726 -18.80 -26.69 -0.81
CA HIS A 726 -17.77 -26.36 -1.82
C HIS A 726 -16.39 -26.97 -1.49
N LEU A 727 -16.18 -28.21 -1.96
CA LEU A 727 -14.91 -28.92 -1.92
C LEU A 727 -14.32 -29.00 -3.33
N VAL A 728 -13.02 -28.73 -3.47
CA VAL A 728 -12.25 -28.90 -4.71
C VAL A 728 -11.10 -29.85 -4.42
N LEU A 729 -10.95 -30.90 -5.23
CA LEU A 729 -9.86 -31.87 -5.13
C LEU A 729 -9.15 -31.92 -6.49
N THR A 730 -7.83 -31.71 -6.51
CA THR A 730 -7.05 -31.56 -7.75
C THR A 730 -5.70 -32.23 -7.66
N GLY A 731 -5.47 -33.30 -8.43
CA GLY A 731 -4.14 -33.93 -8.55
C GLY A 731 -3.71 -34.76 -7.34
N ASN A 732 -4.63 -35.15 -6.46
CA ASN A 732 -4.34 -36.13 -5.40
C ASN A 732 -4.23 -37.54 -6.01
N ASP A 733 -3.40 -38.40 -5.42
CA ASP A 733 -3.12 -39.75 -5.95
C ASP A 733 -4.29 -40.74 -5.77
N ASP A 734 -5.09 -40.62 -4.70
CA ASP A 734 -6.32 -41.38 -4.43
C ASP A 734 -7.57 -40.46 -4.25
#